data_AF-A0A915B0Y7-F1
#
_entry.id   AF-A0A915B0Y7-F1
#
_cell.length_a   1.000
_cell.length_b   1.000
_cell.length_c   1.000
_cell.angle_alpha   90.00
_cell.angle_beta   90.00
_cell.angle_gamma   90.00
#
_symmetry.space_group_name_H-M   'P 1'
#
loop_
_entity.id
_entity.type
_entity.pdbx_description
1 polymer ?
#
loop_
_entity_poly.entity_id
_entity_poly.type
_entity_poly.pdbx_seq_one_letter_code
_entity_poly.pdbx_strand_id
1 'polypeptide(L)'
;MILICSILAVVLHVTLVSAQNDLPSKLLTLQKDSSFVTFSPIVWSLTEDGDQLIVPIRFRTRVSKGRLITLIGNGTEGQLFTLSAYVQSSAIIIDVANGEGVLLKRTERQLPDANNGKEHSMSLHFSPTSKQLKVVFGQGTVDTYDHIEGISVEPQIDLTLTAGRFGESRGIVGCVTVVALSVGKRFALEFPEVERGEGVLDGCESLCETFDCNEGKCVDIFEMAICDCRGTQKSGEHCDEDMKSLNVSWDQYIAYEISEKESQPHIISIDFKTMVKEGVLIHASILSASDDSPLGDLKLALIYGQLRLTIGDFVEVNFYNVTLTGEMFHEIVLTFDYLISEVQLSLDGEVKKAIWYKPGKERDIRFGREIFFSAGGSEVGLSGCLRQIYVGYFDVIAGYIKNSSKVTTSHALQSCDTGAAAALTDIHILSPDVNEINEASDNPTEGLWAYEQKTKILPQEEDENLEVDPEAVSHKIEDEISAAVDGSKAVEDHIPEKVFVEIPTKKQLCENNEATFCKNHIECVKKGNIPVCVCKNGFTGEHCQFSTLPRNCDDVLTSGNTEPGTYLIDVDGSGPLLETYVYCRNGQTVVPHNMPNGTLIRSKHLGDLRFRVNYRLFSEDQLRHLREFSEDCSQSMKYDCQNAPLGFSSRKTWFTSLYDHEFTRLMNSDGTCQCVSGQCGKCNCDAGGVTSDYGTMNGVNAPITSIYVLNDATDGEGVVALTPLVCSGSAGRAQTHTATFRNRANSLALGDWYIRSLSFEFRTFENGLTIISSGDGNFELELQGRSINLLIDSLNITLTPQSRYELCNLRTTQQAVILIKTFSCLCMCNHRRPFHISRCAQS
;
A
#
# COMPACT_ATOMS: atom_id res chain seq x y z
N MET A 1 -46.54 67.53 -6.46
CA MET A 1 -46.01 67.11 -5.14
C MET A 1 -45.69 65.61 -5.08
N ILE A 2 -46.52 64.71 -5.62
CA ILE A 2 -46.26 63.26 -5.58
C ILE A 2 -45.04 62.86 -6.44
N LEU A 3 -44.82 63.50 -7.59
CA LEU A 3 -43.65 63.23 -8.45
C LEU A 3 -42.30 63.67 -7.85
N ILE A 4 -42.30 64.63 -6.92
CA ILE A 4 -41.07 65.16 -6.30
C ILE A 4 -40.64 64.28 -5.10
N CYS A 5 -41.59 63.66 -4.39
CA CYS A 5 -41.28 62.66 -3.36
C CYS A 5 -40.71 61.36 -3.95
N SER A 6 -41.16 60.94 -5.14
CA SER A 6 -40.64 59.73 -5.79
C SER A 6 -39.20 59.91 -6.32
N ILE A 7 -38.85 61.11 -6.78
CA ILE A 7 -37.49 61.41 -7.26
C ILE A 7 -36.53 61.60 -6.08
N LEU A 8 -36.96 62.17 -4.95
CA LEU A 8 -36.12 62.25 -3.74
C LEU A 8 -35.88 60.88 -3.09
N ALA A 9 -36.86 59.97 -3.14
CA ALA A 9 -36.72 58.60 -2.63
C ALA A 9 -35.80 57.75 -3.52
N VAL A 10 -35.84 57.93 -4.84
CA VAL A 10 -34.92 57.24 -5.77
C VAL A 10 -33.51 57.82 -5.69
N VAL A 11 -33.35 59.14 -5.50
CA VAL A 11 -32.01 59.73 -5.31
C VAL A 11 -31.42 59.35 -3.94
N LEU A 12 -32.22 59.24 -2.86
CA LEU A 12 -31.72 58.70 -1.58
C LEU A 12 -31.42 57.20 -1.61
N HIS A 13 -32.17 56.39 -2.39
CA HIS A 13 -31.84 54.97 -2.57
C HIS A 13 -30.66 54.73 -3.51
N VAL A 14 -30.43 55.61 -4.50
CA VAL A 14 -29.30 55.48 -5.43
C VAL A 14 -27.99 56.01 -4.83
N THR A 15 -28.03 56.94 -3.87
CA THR A 15 -26.80 57.38 -3.16
C THR A 15 -26.44 56.55 -1.92
N LEU A 16 -27.26 55.57 -1.52
CA LEU A 16 -26.97 54.63 -0.42
C LEU A 16 -26.48 53.25 -0.90
N VAL A 17 -26.44 53.00 -2.21
CA VAL A 17 -26.04 51.70 -2.80
C VAL A 17 -24.65 51.74 -3.45
N SER A 18 -23.92 52.86 -3.42
CA SER A 18 -22.53 52.93 -3.92
C SER A 18 -21.49 53.34 -2.87
N ALA A 19 -21.77 53.14 -1.59
CA ALA A 19 -20.78 53.27 -0.52
C ALA A 19 -20.80 52.02 0.36
N GLN A 20 -20.57 50.87 -0.27
CA GLN A 20 -19.96 49.75 0.43
C GLN A 20 -18.51 50.20 0.68
N ASN A 21 -18.31 50.95 1.76
CA ASN A 21 -16.98 51.20 2.29
C ASN A 21 -16.40 49.82 2.60
N ASP A 22 -15.59 49.28 1.69
CA ASP A 22 -14.81 48.08 1.97
C ASP A 22 -14.04 48.35 3.25
N LEU A 23 -14.38 47.60 4.30
CA LEU A 23 -13.64 47.64 5.55
C LEU A 23 -12.16 47.43 5.20
N PRO A 24 -11.25 48.28 5.72
CA PRO A 24 -9.84 48.14 5.42
C PRO A 24 -9.38 46.76 5.86
N SER A 25 -8.78 46.05 4.92
CA SER A 25 -8.30 44.70 5.09
C SER A 25 -6.88 44.63 4.56
N LYS A 26 -6.04 43.85 5.25
CA LYS A 26 -4.73 43.52 4.73
C LYS A 26 -4.81 42.14 4.11
N LEU A 27 -4.67 42.10 2.79
CA LEU A 27 -4.67 40.89 1.99
C LEU A 27 -3.24 40.56 1.59
N LEU A 28 -2.76 39.39 2.00
CA LEU A 28 -1.39 38.94 1.78
C LEU A 28 -1.38 37.57 1.11
N THR A 29 -0.48 37.39 0.14
CA THR A 29 -0.08 36.07 -0.37
C THR A 29 1.29 35.71 0.18
N LEU A 30 1.37 34.54 0.80
CA LEU A 30 2.57 33.93 1.36
C LEU A 30 3.05 32.83 0.41
N GLN A 31 4.13 33.06 -0.32
CA GLN A 31 4.64 32.16 -1.35
C GLN A 31 5.56 31.06 -0.80
N LYS A 32 6.13 31.25 0.40
CA LYS A 32 6.99 30.26 1.06
C LYS A 32 6.43 29.90 2.43
N ASP A 33 6.73 28.68 2.90
CA ASP A 33 6.40 28.24 4.26
C ASP A 33 7.17 29.02 5.35
N SER A 34 8.18 29.80 4.94
CA SER A 34 8.94 30.73 5.76
C SER A 34 8.44 32.16 5.71
N SER A 35 7.49 32.49 4.83
CA SER A 35 6.95 33.85 4.66
C SER A 35 6.14 34.30 5.88
N PHE A 36 6.29 35.56 6.28
CA PHE A 36 5.54 36.17 7.37
C PHE A 36 5.45 37.69 7.25
N VAL A 37 4.46 38.28 7.92
CA VAL A 37 4.33 39.73 8.12
C VAL A 37 3.92 40.00 9.56
N THR A 38 4.65 40.86 10.25
CA THR A 38 4.32 41.33 11.60
C THR A 38 3.81 42.77 11.54
N PHE A 39 2.65 43.00 12.14
CA PHE A 39 1.99 44.30 12.18
C PHE A 39 2.36 45.09 13.45
N SER A 40 2.15 46.40 13.38
CA SER A 40 2.41 47.32 14.48
C SER A 40 1.51 47.00 15.68
N PRO A 41 2.02 47.10 16.91
CA PRO A 41 1.22 46.83 18.10
C PRO A 41 -0.01 47.72 18.19
N ILE A 42 -1.15 47.12 18.55
CA ILE A 42 -2.40 47.81 18.79
C ILE A 42 -2.64 47.83 20.29
N VAL A 43 -2.63 49.03 20.88
CA VAL A 43 -2.97 49.22 22.30
C VAL A 43 -4.44 48.86 22.51
N TRP A 44 -4.74 48.05 23.52
CA TRP A 44 -6.08 47.64 23.93
C TRP A 44 -6.33 48.03 25.39
N SER A 45 -7.27 48.95 25.62
CA SER A 45 -7.68 49.36 26.97
C SER A 45 -8.93 48.60 27.39
N LEU A 46 -8.82 47.63 28.30
CA LEU A 46 -9.97 46.84 28.76
C LEU A 46 -11.02 47.70 29.48
N THR A 47 -10.60 48.79 30.12
CA THR A 47 -11.48 49.70 30.84
C THR A 47 -12.25 50.64 29.91
N GLU A 48 -11.65 51.08 28.82
CA GLU A 48 -12.25 52.06 27.89
C GLU A 48 -12.91 51.39 26.69
N ASP A 49 -12.19 50.48 26.04
CA ASP A 49 -12.64 49.78 24.83
C ASP A 49 -13.63 48.65 25.18
N GLY A 50 -13.43 47.97 26.31
CA GLY A 50 -14.14 46.73 26.70
C GLY A 50 -13.29 45.48 26.47
N ASP A 51 -13.76 44.32 26.95
CA ASP A 51 -12.98 43.09 27.08
C ASP A 51 -13.09 42.10 25.91
N GLN A 52 -13.76 42.48 24.83
CA GLN A 52 -13.98 41.60 23.66
C GLN A 52 -13.01 41.93 22.53
N LEU A 53 -12.22 40.95 22.11
CA LEU A 53 -11.34 41.02 20.94
C LEU A 53 -11.93 40.18 19.82
N ILE A 54 -12.11 40.76 18.62
CA ILE A 54 -12.61 40.06 17.44
C ILE A 54 -11.57 40.14 16.34
N VAL A 55 -11.15 38.97 15.83
CA VAL A 55 -10.15 38.81 14.78
C VAL A 55 -10.77 38.08 13.59
N PRO A 56 -11.35 38.81 12.62
CA PRO A 56 -11.84 38.24 11.38
C PRO A 56 -10.68 37.90 10.44
N ILE A 57 -10.65 36.66 9.97
CA ILE A 57 -9.61 36.10 9.12
C ILE A 57 -10.29 35.44 7.92
N ARG A 58 -9.78 35.71 6.72
CA ARG A 58 -10.03 34.86 5.55
C ARG A 58 -8.73 34.21 5.15
N PHE A 59 -8.81 32.99 4.67
CA PHE A 59 -7.62 32.29 4.19
C PHE A 59 -7.96 31.40 3.01
N ARG A 60 -6.94 31.16 2.19
CA ARG A 60 -7.01 30.29 1.01
C ARG A 60 -5.70 29.53 0.94
N THR A 61 -5.72 28.21 1.02
CA THR A 61 -4.49 27.41 1.04
C THR A 61 -4.71 26.03 0.42
N ARG A 62 -3.61 25.41 -0.05
CA ARG A 62 -3.56 24.00 -0.46
C ARG A 62 -2.67 23.15 0.42
N VAL A 63 -1.91 23.77 1.33
CA VAL A 63 -1.06 23.02 2.26
C VAL A 63 -1.92 22.37 3.33
N SER A 64 -1.60 21.13 3.67
CA SER A 64 -2.25 20.39 4.76
C SER A 64 -1.79 20.88 6.13
N LYS A 65 -0.65 21.55 6.25
CA LYS A 65 -0.19 22.09 7.55
C LYS A 65 0.48 23.44 7.37
N GLY A 66 0.08 24.42 8.16
CA GLY A 66 0.75 25.71 8.17
C GLY A 66 0.02 26.76 9.01
N ARG A 67 0.80 27.71 9.54
CA ARG A 67 0.26 28.78 10.37
C ARG A 67 -0.40 29.89 9.56
N LEU A 68 -1.60 30.26 9.98
CA LEU A 68 -2.35 31.38 9.39
C LEU A 68 -1.93 32.67 10.08
N ILE A 69 -2.14 32.74 11.39
CA ILE A 69 -1.80 33.90 12.22
C ILE A 69 -1.33 33.49 13.61
N THR A 70 -0.57 34.38 14.23
CA THR A 70 -0.26 34.40 15.66
C THR A 70 -0.53 35.81 16.20
N LEU A 71 -1.30 35.90 17.28
CA LEU A 71 -1.60 37.13 17.99
C LEU A 71 -1.03 37.04 19.41
N ILE A 72 -0.28 38.05 19.79
CA ILE A 72 0.38 38.14 21.09
C ILE A 72 -0.18 39.33 21.85
N GLY A 73 -0.60 39.12 23.09
CA GLY A 73 -0.92 40.20 24.02
C GLY A 73 0.25 40.42 24.97
N ASN A 74 0.86 41.60 24.92
CA ASN A 74 1.92 42.01 25.84
C ASN A 74 1.37 42.99 26.88
N GLY A 75 1.77 42.80 28.13
CA GLY A 75 1.54 43.73 29.23
C GLY A 75 2.80 44.51 29.55
N THR A 76 2.79 45.19 30.70
CA THR A 76 3.91 46.00 31.19
C THR A 76 5.10 45.16 31.67
N GLU A 77 4.84 43.96 32.20
CA GLU A 77 5.87 43.05 32.74
C GLU A 77 6.31 41.94 31.75
N GLY A 78 5.71 41.87 30.57
CA GLY A 78 6.04 40.89 29.53
C GLY A 78 4.83 40.35 28.78
N GLN A 79 4.98 39.18 28.18
CA GLN A 79 3.90 38.55 27.42
C GLN A 79 2.80 38.01 28.35
N LEU A 80 1.54 38.23 28.01
CA LEU A 80 0.38 37.77 28.78
C LEU A 80 -0.25 36.51 28.19
N PHE A 81 -0.38 36.47 26.86
CA PHE A 81 -0.94 35.32 26.14
C PHE A 81 -0.49 35.25 24.68
N THR A 82 -0.68 34.08 24.08
CA THR A 82 -0.58 33.84 22.63
C THR A 82 -1.86 33.18 22.14
N LEU A 83 -2.42 33.68 21.04
CA LEU A 83 -3.49 33.05 20.28
C LEU A 83 -2.97 32.71 18.89
N SER A 84 -2.91 31.43 18.53
CA SER A 84 -2.42 30.99 17.22
C SER A 84 -3.51 30.22 16.47
N ALA A 85 -3.72 30.56 15.21
CA ALA A 85 -4.64 29.83 14.32
C ALA A 85 -3.85 29.23 13.15
N TYR A 86 -4.09 27.97 12.86
CA TYR A 86 -3.37 27.25 11.82
C TYR A 86 -4.20 26.11 11.22
N VAL A 87 -3.85 25.73 9.99
CA VAL A 87 -4.42 24.57 9.30
C VAL A 87 -3.59 23.35 9.67
N GLN A 88 -4.26 22.26 10.00
CA GLN A 88 -3.63 20.95 10.21
C GLN A 88 -4.52 19.84 9.64
N SER A 89 -4.02 19.16 8.62
CA SER A 89 -4.75 18.28 7.71
C SER A 89 -6.00 18.96 7.16
N SER A 90 -7.15 18.62 7.74
CA SER A 90 -8.49 19.10 7.41
C SER A 90 -9.12 19.86 8.57
N ALA A 91 -8.35 20.22 9.59
CA ALA A 91 -8.86 20.89 10.76
C ALA A 91 -8.29 22.30 10.86
N ILE A 92 -9.11 23.18 11.40
CA ILE A 92 -8.63 24.46 11.92
C ILE A 92 -8.34 24.27 13.39
N ILE A 93 -7.08 24.51 13.75
CA ILE A 93 -6.60 24.44 15.11
C ILE A 93 -6.39 25.85 15.61
N ILE A 94 -6.94 26.13 16.79
CA ILE A 94 -6.69 27.37 17.52
C ILE A 94 -6.11 27.03 18.88
N ASP A 95 -4.90 27.48 19.11
CA ASP A 95 -4.16 27.33 20.36
C ASP A 95 -4.18 28.64 21.14
N VAL A 96 -4.52 28.56 22.42
CA VAL A 96 -4.40 29.62 23.41
C VAL A 96 -3.33 29.20 24.41
N ALA A 97 -2.28 30.00 24.57
CA ALA A 97 -1.21 29.79 25.53
C ALA A 97 -1.03 31.01 26.44
N ASN A 98 -0.49 30.80 27.64
CA ASN A 98 -0.16 31.89 28.56
C ASN A 98 1.17 32.58 28.16
N GLY A 99 1.57 33.58 28.94
CA GLY A 99 2.82 34.34 28.77
C GLY A 99 4.12 33.51 28.84
N GLU A 100 4.08 32.34 29.49
CA GLU A 100 5.21 31.41 29.58
C GLU A 100 5.25 30.42 28.40
N GLY A 101 4.25 30.46 27.50
CA GLY A 101 4.11 29.53 26.39
C GLY A 101 3.43 28.21 26.74
N VAL A 102 2.86 28.07 27.94
CA VAL A 102 2.08 26.89 28.33
C VAL A 102 0.74 26.89 27.60
N LEU A 103 0.46 25.83 26.86
CA LEU A 103 -0.82 25.64 26.15
C LEU A 103 -1.97 25.48 27.15
N LEU A 104 -2.87 26.45 27.17
CA LEU A 104 -4.06 26.47 28.02
C LEU A 104 -5.26 25.79 27.35
N LYS A 105 -5.40 26.01 26.04
CA LYS A 105 -6.48 25.42 25.24
C LYS A 105 -6.02 25.15 23.82
N ARG A 106 -6.29 23.95 23.34
CA ARG A 106 -6.29 23.61 21.91
C ARG A 106 -7.72 23.31 21.49
N THR A 107 -8.11 23.89 20.36
CA THR A 107 -9.39 23.61 19.70
C THR A 107 -9.09 22.84 18.42
N GLU A 108 -10.01 21.96 18.02
CA GLU A 108 -9.91 21.23 16.78
C GLU A 108 -11.30 21.21 16.14
N ARG A 109 -11.42 21.90 15.01
CA ARG A 109 -12.65 21.89 14.22
C ARG A 109 -12.36 21.29 12.85
N GLN A 110 -13.06 20.21 12.55
CA GLN A 110 -13.04 19.62 11.23
C GLN A 110 -13.64 20.56 10.18
N LEU A 111 -12.84 20.82 9.16
CA LEU A 111 -13.11 21.60 7.97
C LEU A 111 -12.42 20.90 6.78
N PRO A 112 -12.99 19.78 6.26
CA PRO A 112 -12.40 18.93 5.20
C PRO A 112 -11.89 19.69 3.98
N ASP A 113 -12.50 20.83 3.71
CA ASP A 113 -12.19 21.68 2.58
C ASP A 113 -11.13 22.76 2.85
N ALA A 114 -10.55 22.85 4.05
CA ALA A 114 -9.66 23.95 4.45
C ALA A 114 -8.43 24.13 3.52
N ASN A 115 -7.97 23.05 2.90
CA ASN A 115 -6.81 22.98 2.01
C ASN A 115 -7.21 22.73 0.54
N ASN A 116 -8.45 23.02 0.14
CA ASN A 116 -8.90 22.81 -1.25
C ASN A 116 -8.51 23.96 -2.21
N GLY A 117 -7.79 24.96 -1.72
CA GLY A 117 -7.42 26.16 -2.48
C GLY A 117 -8.58 27.12 -2.73
N LYS A 118 -9.71 27.00 -2.02
CA LYS A 118 -10.81 27.98 -2.01
C LYS A 118 -10.74 28.85 -0.76
N GLU A 119 -11.37 30.02 -0.83
CA GLU A 119 -11.43 30.94 0.31
C GLU A 119 -12.35 30.40 1.41
N HIS A 120 -11.85 30.44 2.64
CA HIS A 120 -12.57 30.17 3.87
C HIS A 120 -12.53 31.41 4.75
N SER A 121 -13.57 31.63 5.54
CA SER A 121 -13.64 32.73 6.50
C SER A 121 -13.93 32.22 7.91
N MET A 122 -13.27 32.83 8.88
CA MET A 122 -13.49 32.60 10.30
C MET A 122 -13.25 33.88 11.11
N SER A 123 -13.79 33.94 12.32
CA SER A 123 -13.60 35.05 13.24
C SER A 123 -13.34 34.51 14.63
N LEU A 124 -12.24 34.95 15.24
CA LEU A 124 -11.87 34.60 16.61
C LEU A 124 -12.39 35.68 17.55
N HIS A 125 -13.29 35.33 18.45
CA HIS A 125 -13.86 36.20 19.48
C HIS A 125 -13.27 35.78 20.82
N PHE A 126 -12.36 36.57 21.37
CA PHE A 126 -11.62 36.24 22.57
C PHE A 126 -11.87 37.30 23.65
N SER A 127 -12.21 36.86 24.87
CA SER A 127 -12.17 37.72 26.05
C SER A 127 -11.27 37.12 27.12
N PRO A 128 -10.19 37.83 27.51
CA PRO A 128 -9.31 37.40 28.58
C PRO A 128 -9.98 37.54 29.95
N THR A 129 -10.89 38.50 30.12
CA THR A 129 -11.60 38.73 31.39
C THR A 129 -12.67 37.67 31.64
N SER A 130 -13.46 37.33 30.61
CA SER A 130 -14.47 36.27 30.71
C SER A 130 -13.90 34.87 30.45
N LYS A 131 -12.62 34.77 30.09
CA LYS A 131 -11.89 33.51 29.80
C LYS A 131 -12.60 32.64 28.77
N GLN A 132 -13.12 33.31 27.74
CA GLN A 132 -13.91 32.68 26.69
C GLN A 132 -13.24 32.89 25.34
N LEU A 133 -13.19 31.83 24.54
CA LEU A 133 -12.89 31.86 23.11
C LEU A 133 -14.12 31.37 22.35
N LYS A 134 -14.60 32.16 21.41
CA LYS A 134 -15.66 31.80 20.48
C LYS A 134 -15.14 31.91 19.06
N VAL A 135 -15.39 30.90 18.25
CA VAL A 135 -14.92 30.83 16.87
C VAL A 135 -16.14 30.79 15.97
N VAL A 136 -16.25 31.75 15.05
CA VAL A 136 -17.36 31.87 14.11
C VAL A 136 -16.84 31.59 12.72
N PHE A 137 -17.34 30.54 12.07
CA PHE A 137 -16.97 30.22 10.69
C PHE A 137 -17.98 30.83 9.69
N GLY A 138 -17.56 31.06 8.45
CA GLY A 138 -18.36 31.73 7.42
C GLY A 138 -19.74 31.12 7.13
N GLN A 139 -19.93 29.82 7.41
CA GLN A 139 -21.23 29.14 7.27
C GLN A 139 -22.18 29.41 8.45
N GLY A 140 -21.80 30.28 9.39
CA GLY A 140 -22.58 30.61 10.59
C GLY A 140 -22.45 29.59 11.72
N THR A 141 -21.61 28.56 11.57
CA THR A 141 -21.29 27.63 12.66
C THR A 141 -20.43 28.32 13.71
N VAL A 142 -20.77 28.09 14.96
CA VAL A 142 -20.16 28.76 16.12
C VAL A 142 -19.71 27.71 17.11
N ASP A 143 -18.42 27.73 17.44
CA ASP A 143 -17.85 26.92 18.50
C ASP A 143 -17.46 27.82 19.67
N THR A 144 -17.91 27.49 20.88
CA THR A 144 -17.65 28.28 22.09
C THR A 144 -16.85 27.43 23.08
N TYR A 145 -15.81 28.02 23.64
CA TYR A 145 -14.91 27.41 24.60
C TYR A 145 -14.78 28.33 25.82
N ASP A 146 -15.32 27.88 26.94
CA ASP A 146 -15.29 28.60 28.22
C ASP A 146 -14.18 28.07 29.14
N HIS A 147 -13.94 28.79 30.24
CA HIS A 147 -13.05 28.38 31.33
C HIS A 147 -11.56 28.24 30.95
N ILE A 148 -11.05 29.14 30.11
CA ILE A 148 -9.62 29.19 29.77
C ILE A 148 -8.83 29.88 30.89
N GLU A 149 -8.51 29.11 31.93
CA GLU A 149 -7.77 29.57 33.10
C GLU A 149 -6.28 29.78 32.83
N GLY A 150 -5.61 30.64 33.60
CA GLY A 150 -4.15 30.86 33.51
C GLY A 150 -3.71 32.01 32.60
N ILE A 151 -4.65 32.84 32.12
CA ILE A 151 -4.36 34.07 31.37
C ILE A 151 -4.24 35.24 32.34
N SER A 152 -3.07 35.89 32.35
CA SER A 152 -2.86 37.15 33.07
C SER A 152 -3.52 38.31 32.31
N VAL A 153 -4.15 39.23 33.03
CA VAL A 153 -4.94 40.32 32.44
C VAL A 153 -4.51 41.65 33.05
N GLU A 154 -4.05 42.57 32.19
CA GLU A 154 -3.69 43.94 32.56
C GLU A 154 -4.69 44.95 31.98
N PRO A 155 -4.90 46.14 32.59
CA PRO A 155 -5.84 47.14 32.09
C PRO A 155 -5.54 47.62 30.67
N GLN A 156 -4.27 47.60 30.29
CA GLN A 156 -3.78 47.97 28.97
C GLN A 156 -2.92 46.82 28.42
N ILE A 157 -3.23 46.36 27.21
CA ILE A 157 -2.57 45.23 26.54
C ILE A 157 -2.13 45.69 25.14
N ASP A 158 -0.88 45.46 24.79
CA ASP A 158 -0.36 45.72 23.45
C ASP A 158 -0.46 44.46 22.59
N LEU A 159 -1.34 44.50 21.59
CA LEU A 159 -1.64 43.38 20.70
C LEU A 159 -0.73 43.40 19.47
N THR A 160 0.12 42.40 19.30
CA THR A 160 0.97 42.21 18.11
C THR A 160 0.46 41.05 17.28
N LEU A 161 0.11 41.31 16.03
CA LEU A 161 -0.37 40.29 15.08
C LEU A 161 0.73 39.96 14.06
N THR A 162 0.96 38.68 13.85
CA THR A 162 1.82 38.15 12.79
C THR A 162 1.01 37.21 11.90
N ALA A 163 1.04 37.40 10.59
CA ALA A 163 0.50 36.47 9.60
C ALA A 163 1.62 35.58 9.05
N GLY A 164 1.37 34.28 8.87
CA GLY A 164 2.34 33.32 8.35
C GLY A 164 3.24 32.68 9.41
N ARG A 165 4.53 32.50 9.08
CA ARG A 165 5.54 31.88 9.97
C ARG A 165 5.64 32.63 11.30
N PHE A 166 5.76 31.88 12.40
CA PHE A 166 6.07 32.43 13.72
C PHE A 166 7.02 31.52 14.51
N GLY A 167 8.15 32.06 14.96
CA GLY A 167 9.20 31.29 15.62
C GLY A 167 9.75 30.18 14.70
N GLU A 168 9.78 28.93 15.20
CA GLU A 168 10.14 27.73 14.43
C GLU A 168 8.96 27.13 13.64
N SER A 169 7.75 27.65 13.84
CA SER A 169 6.56 27.11 13.18
C SER A 169 6.37 27.70 11.79
N ARG A 170 6.32 26.81 10.79
CA ARG A 170 6.10 27.17 9.37
C ARG A 170 4.70 27.76 9.15
N GLY A 171 4.64 28.76 8.27
CA GLY A 171 3.41 29.38 7.78
C GLY A 171 2.71 28.53 6.71
N ILE A 172 1.50 28.94 6.33
CA ILE A 172 0.89 28.41 5.11
C ILE A 172 1.61 28.95 3.86
N VAL A 173 1.57 28.17 2.78
CA VAL A 173 1.70 28.70 1.41
C VAL A 173 0.29 28.93 0.89
N GLY A 174 -0.07 30.20 0.69
CA GLY A 174 -1.46 30.60 0.46
C GLY A 174 -1.73 32.05 0.78
N CYS A 175 -3.00 32.41 0.89
CA CYS A 175 -3.42 33.75 1.23
C CYS A 175 -3.96 33.84 2.65
N VAL A 176 -3.66 34.96 3.31
CA VAL A 176 -4.26 35.36 4.57
C VAL A 176 -4.79 36.78 4.43
N THR A 177 -6.04 36.97 4.78
CA THR A 177 -6.70 38.26 4.87
C THR A 177 -7.02 38.53 6.32
N VAL A 178 -6.56 39.66 6.85
CA VAL A 178 -7.01 40.16 8.14
C VAL A 178 -7.92 41.34 7.86
N VAL A 179 -9.19 41.22 8.27
CA VAL A 179 -10.19 42.28 8.08
C VAL A 179 -10.38 42.97 9.42
N ALA A 180 -10.14 44.29 9.50
CA ALA A 180 -10.41 45.19 10.64
C ALA A 180 -10.60 44.50 12.02
N LEU A 181 -9.56 44.53 12.86
CA LEU A 181 -9.61 44.00 14.22
C LEU A 181 -10.61 44.81 15.07
N SER A 182 -11.49 44.14 15.81
CA SER A 182 -12.30 44.80 16.84
C SER A 182 -11.62 44.63 18.19
N VAL A 183 -11.24 45.75 18.81
CA VAL A 183 -10.66 45.81 20.14
C VAL A 183 -11.69 46.49 21.03
N GLY A 184 -12.49 45.69 21.72
CA GLY A 184 -13.69 46.14 22.40
C GLY A 184 -14.67 46.82 21.44
N LYS A 185 -15.02 48.08 21.74
CA LYS A 185 -15.90 48.94 20.93
C LYS A 185 -15.18 49.69 19.81
N ARG A 186 -13.86 49.57 19.71
CA ARG A 186 -13.04 50.26 18.71
C ARG A 186 -12.62 49.30 17.59
N PHE A 187 -12.58 49.81 16.37
CA PHE A 187 -12.00 49.11 15.24
C PHE A 187 -10.58 49.62 14.97
N ALA A 188 -9.61 48.70 14.91
CA ALA A 188 -8.29 49.00 14.37
C ALA A 188 -8.35 48.78 12.85
N LEU A 189 -8.39 49.91 12.14
CA LEU A 189 -8.58 49.98 10.69
C LEU A 189 -7.25 50.06 9.92
N GLU A 190 -6.15 50.39 10.60
CA GLU A 190 -4.82 50.49 10.02
C GLU A 190 -3.92 49.38 10.59
N PHE A 191 -3.23 48.67 9.69
CA PHE A 191 -2.29 47.61 10.01
C PHE A 191 -0.90 47.94 9.45
N PRO A 192 -0.21 48.96 9.99
CA PRO A 192 1.13 49.29 9.50
C PRO A 192 2.08 48.12 9.80
N GLU A 193 2.85 47.71 8.80
CA GLU A 193 3.79 46.60 8.93
C GLU A 193 5.06 47.05 9.66
N VAL A 194 5.54 46.23 10.58
CA VAL A 194 6.82 46.40 11.28
C VAL A 194 7.91 45.58 10.60
N GLU A 195 7.57 44.35 10.22
CA GLU A 195 8.52 43.39 9.66
C GLU A 195 7.83 42.58 8.56
N ARG A 196 8.57 42.33 7.46
CA ARG A 196 8.11 41.54 6.33
C ARG A 196 9.22 40.56 5.94
N GLY A 197 8.89 39.28 5.93
CA GLY A 197 9.75 38.20 5.45
C GLY A 197 9.78 38.09 3.92
N GLU A 198 10.64 37.22 3.39
CA GLU A 198 10.68 36.94 1.96
C GLU A 198 9.41 36.22 1.46
N GLY A 199 9.08 36.39 0.17
CA GLY A 199 7.98 35.68 -0.48
C GLY A 199 6.58 36.18 -0.10
N VAL A 200 6.47 37.44 0.35
CA VAL A 200 5.17 38.06 0.68
C VAL A 200 4.77 39.02 -0.44
N LEU A 201 3.62 38.78 -1.06
CA LEU A 201 2.99 39.67 -2.04
C LEU A 201 1.73 40.30 -1.43
N ASP A 202 1.43 41.55 -1.80
CA ASP A 202 0.16 42.17 -1.47
C ASP A 202 -0.92 41.68 -2.46
N GLY A 203 -2.13 41.42 -1.96
CA GLY A 203 -3.21 40.83 -2.76
C GLY A 203 -3.28 39.30 -2.67
N CYS A 204 -4.32 38.73 -3.28
CA CYS A 204 -4.57 37.28 -3.41
C CYS A 204 -5.33 37.02 -4.72
N GLU A 205 -4.83 37.60 -5.80
CA GLU A 205 -5.37 37.33 -7.13
C GLU A 205 -5.02 35.89 -7.52
N SER A 206 -5.99 35.20 -8.11
CA SER A 206 -5.77 33.84 -8.57
C SER A 206 -4.83 33.87 -9.76
N LEU A 207 -3.71 33.15 -9.67
CA LEU A 207 -2.76 33.02 -10.79
C LEU A 207 -3.43 32.37 -12.03
N CYS A 208 -4.54 31.67 -11.83
CA CYS A 208 -5.33 31.04 -12.88
C CYS A 208 -6.26 31.99 -13.67
N GLU A 209 -6.39 33.26 -13.30
CA GLU A 209 -7.19 34.21 -14.09
C GLU A 209 -6.51 34.56 -15.41
N THR A 210 -5.18 34.58 -15.42
CA THR A 210 -4.37 34.93 -16.61
C THR A 210 -3.63 33.75 -17.21
N PHE A 211 -3.58 32.61 -16.52
CA PHE A 211 -2.82 31.44 -16.94
C PHE A 211 -3.72 30.48 -17.74
N ASP A 212 -3.41 30.33 -19.03
CA ASP A 212 -4.14 29.46 -19.93
C ASP A 212 -3.61 28.02 -19.84
N CYS A 213 -4.52 27.07 -19.68
CA CYS A 213 -4.24 25.64 -19.64
C CYS A 213 -4.85 24.89 -20.82
N ASN A 214 -5.32 25.58 -21.85
CA ASN A 214 -6.06 25.00 -22.96
C ASN A 214 -7.22 24.12 -22.44
N GLU A 215 -7.18 22.81 -22.72
CA GLU A 215 -8.18 21.84 -22.27
C GLU A 215 -7.96 21.37 -20.81
N GLY A 216 -6.81 21.71 -20.22
CA GLY A 216 -6.43 21.39 -18.86
C GLY A 216 -7.04 22.31 -17.82
N LYS A 217 -6.97 21.88 -16.56
CA LYS A 217 -7.48 22.65 -15.43
C LYS A 217 -6.34 23.43 -14.79
N CYS A 218 -6.45 24.75 -14.75
CA CYS A 218 -5.49 25.55 -14.00
C CYS A 218 -5.61 25.31 -12.49
N VAL A 219 -4.46 25.09 -11.86
CA VAL A 219 -4.30 24.94 -10.42
C VAL A 219 -3.34 26.01 -9.92
N ASP A 220 -3.88 26.94 -9.15
CA ASP A 220 -3.12 27.94 -8.42
C ASP A 220 -2.53 27.31 -7.16
N ILE A 221 -1.20 27.19 -7.12
CA ILE A 221 -0.44 26.72 -5.94
C ILE A 221 0.26 27.89 -5.20
N PHE A 222 -0.14 29.14 -5.47
CA PHE A 222 0.32 30.40 -4.85
C PHE A 222 1.77 30.81 -5.14
N GLU A 223 2.66 29.85 -5.39
CA GLU A 223 4.01 30.13 -5.91
C GLU A 223 3.97 30.35 -7.44
N MET A 224 3.20 29.53 -8.14
CA MET A 224 2.97 29.59 -9.59
C MET A 224 1.62 28.96 -9.95
N ALA A 225 1.14 29.20 -11.18
CA ALA A 225 0.05 28.42 -11.76
C ALA A 225 0.62 27.17 -12.43
N ILE A 226 -0.08 26.05 -12.29
CA ILE A 226 0.26 24.78 -12.94
C ILE A 226 -1.00 24.26 -13.65
N CYS A 227 -0.85 23.70 -14.84
CA CYS A 227 -1.94 23.02 -15.51
C CYS A 227 -2.02 21.55 -15.12
N ASP A 228 -3.17 21.14 -14.64
CA ASP A 228 -3.54 19.74 -14.53
C ASP A 228 -4.06 19.24 -15.87
N CYS A 229 -3.19 18.52 -16.61
CA CYS A 229 -3.48 17.99 -17.94
C CYS A 229 -4.09 16.58 -17.92
N ARG A 230 -4.38 16.01 -16.74
CA ARG A 230 -4.98 14.67 -16.65
C ARG A 230 -6.33 14.63 -17.36
N GLY A 231 -6.60 13.56 -18.08
CA GLY A 231 -7.83 13.41 -18.88
C GLY A 231 -7.91 14.22 -20.18
N THR A 232 -6.94 15.11 -20.46
CA THR A 232 -6.94 15.94 -21.69
C THR A 232 -6.23 15.29 -22.89
N GLN A 233 -5.55 14.17 -22.68
CA GLN A 233 -4.61 13.56 -23.64
C GLN A 233 -3.47 14.50 -24.10
N LYS A 234 -3.23 15.59 -23.37
CA LYS A 234 -2.13 16.53 -23.56
C LYS A 234 -1.18 16.52 -22.36
N SER A 235 -0.01 17.12 -22.55
CA SER A 235 1.04 17.31 -21.55
C SER A 235 1.68 18.70 -21.75
N GLY A 236 2.77 18.99 -21.05
CA GLY A 236 3.42 20.29 -21.08
C GLY A 236 2.92 21.25 -20.01
N GLU A 237 3.51 22.43 -19.96
CA GLU A 237 3.21 23.45 -18.96
C GLU A 237 1.78 24.03 -19.13
N HIS A 238 1.30 24.09 -20.36
CA HIS A 238 -0.01 24.64 -20.74
C HIS A 238 -0.98 23.59 -21.29
N CYS A 239 -0.67 22.29 -21.14
CA CYS A 239 -1.45 21.20 -21.76
C CYS A 239 -1.62 21.35 -23.30
N ASP A 240 -0.59 21.84 -23.98
CA ASP A 240 -0.53 22.07 -25.42
C ASP A 240 0.42 21.11 -26.15
N GLU A 241 1.25 20.39 -25.41
CA GLU A 241 2.16 19.39 -25.96
C GLU A 241 1.46 18.03 -26.10
N ASP A 242 1.83 17.27 -27.13
CA ASP A 242 1.36 15.90 -27.28
C ASP A 242 1.94 15.03 -26.16
N MET A 243 1.07 14.22 -25.53
CA MET A 243 1.51 13.34 -24.46
C MET A 243 2.54 12.33 -24.98
N LYS A 244 3.58 12.11 -24.19
CA LYS A 244 4.64 11.16 -24.51
C LYS A 244 4.39 9.86 -23.76
N SER A 245 4.59 8.75 -24.46
CA SER A 245 4.53 7.42 -23.89
C SER A 245 5.93 6.82 -23.82
N LEU A 246 6.27 6.21 -22.68
CA LEU A 246 7.55 5.56 -22.43
C LEU A 246 7.36 4.05 -22.33
N ASN A 247 8.17 3.30 -23.05
CA ASN A 247 8.25 1.85 -22.95
C ASN A 247 9.15 1.49 -21.78
N VAL A 248 8.67 0.63 -20.89
CA VAL A 248 9.42 0.08 -19.77
C VAL A 248 9.44 -1.44 -19.86
N SER A 249 10.61 -2.02 -19.58
CA SER A 249 10.77 -3.45 -19.36
C SER A 249 10.64 -3.79 -17.87
N TRP A 250 10.55 -5.08 -17.54
CA TRP A 250 10.35 -5.60 -16.18
C TRP A 250 11.51 -5.32 -15.21
N ASP A 251 12.62 -4.79 -15.69
CA ASP A 251 13.84 -4.38 -14.99
C ASP A 251 14.08 -2.85 -15.04
N GLN A 252 13.19 -2.11 -15.70
CA GLN A 252 13.29 -0.67 -15.89
C GLN A 252 12.32 0.11 -15.00
N TYR A 253 12.77 1.26 -14.49
CA TYR A 253 11.93 2.21 -13.77
C TYR A 253 12.16 3.64 -14.19
N ILE A 254 11.15 4.45 -13.86
CA ILE A 254 11.24 5.88 -13.65
C ILE A 254 10.87 6.17 -12.18
N ALA A 255 11.68 6.96 -11.49
CA ALA A 255 11.47 7.32 -10.10
C ALA A 255 11.33 8.83 -9.93
N TYR A 256 10.45 9.21 -9.01
CA TYR A 256 10.23 10.59 -8.58
C TYR A 256 10.80 10.77 -7.17
N GLU A 257 11.67 11.76 -7.01
CA GLU A 257 12.24 12.15 -5.73
C GLU A 257 11.36 13.20 -5.03
N ILE A 258 10.82 12.83 -3.87
CA ILE A 258 10.06 13.73 -3.00
C ILE A 258 11.05 14.59 -2.20
N SER A 259 10.96 15.91 -2.37
CA SER A 259 11.75 16.83 -1.55
C SER A 259 11.26 16.86 -0.11
N GLU A 260 12.17 16.93 0.87
CA GLU A 260 11.81 17.16 2.29
C GLU A 260 11.09 18.50 2.54
N LYS A 261 11.13 19.41 1.56
CA LYS A 261 10.45 20.70 1.59
C LYS A 261 9.03 20.64 1.02
N GLU A 262 8.64 19.52 0.41
CA GLU A 262 7.34 19.36 -0.26
C GLU A 262 6.30 18.69 0.65
N SER A 263 5.04 18.99 0.37
CA SER A 263 3.92 18.29 1.01
C SER A 263 3.85 16.84 0.53
N GLN A 264 3.28 15.97 1.35
CA GLN A 264 3.02 14.59 0.96
C GLN A 264 2.07 14.51 -0.24
N PRO A 265 2.29 13.59 -1.19
CA PRO A 265 1.47 13.49 -2.38
C PRO A 265 0.05 13.03 -2.03
N HIS A 266 -0.94 13.88 -2.30
CA HIS A 266 -2.36 13.54 -2.14
C HIS A 266 -2.91 12.69 -3.28
N ILE A 267 -2.26 12.73 -4.44
CA ILE A 267 -2.69 12.01 -5.63
C ILE A 267 -1.46 11.50 -6.40
N ILE A 268 -1.55 10.25 -6.86
CA ILE A 268 -0.57 9.63 -7.77
C ILE A 268 -1.37 8.98 -8.89
N SER A 269 -1.10 9.33 -10.15
CA SER A 269 -1.78 8.72 -11.30
C SER A 269 -0.81 8.19 -12.33
N ILE A 270 -1.22 7.16 -13.05
CA ILE A 270 -0.48 6.56 -14.15
C ILE A 270 -1.44 5.93 -15.15
N ASP A 271 -1.21 6.22 -16.43
CA ASP A 271 -1.81 5.47 -17.52
C ASP A 271 -0.85 4.37 -17.96
N PHE A 272 -1.35 3.15 -18.13
CA PHE A 272 -0.53 2.04 -18.59
C PHE A 272 -1.25 1.16 -19.59
N LYS A 273 -0.49 0.57 -20.52
CA LYS A 273 -0.94 -0.56 -21.35
C LYS A 273 0.10 -1.67 -21.29
N THR A 274 -0.36 -2.90 -21.22
CA THR A 274 0.51 -4.06 -21.03
C THR A 274 -0.09 -5.31 -21.64
N MET A 275 0.78 -6.18 -22.14
CA MET A 275 0.44 -7.56 -22.53
C MET A 275 0.80 -8.56 -21.43
N VAL A 276 1.59 -8.15 -20.43
CA VAL A 276 1.96 -9.01 -19.30
C VAL A 276 0.86 -8.98 -18.24
N LYS A 277 0.60 -10.14 -17.65
CA LYS A 277 -0.42 -10.34 -16.62
C LYS A 277 0.10 -10.12 -15.20
N GLU A 278 1.37 -9.77 -15.05
CA GLU A 278 2.00 -9.61 -13.74
C GLU A 278 3.06 -8.50 -13.76
N GLY A 279 3.33 -7.88 -12.62
CA GLY A 279 4.41 -6.90 -12.45
C GLY A 279 4.01 -5.75 -11.53
N VAL A 280 5.01 -5.18 -10.85
CA VAL A 280 4.80 -3.99 -10.00
C VAL A 280 4.66 -2.74 -10.90
N LEU A 281 3.62 -1.94 -10.65
CA LEU A 281 3.37 -0.67 -11.32
C LEU A 281 3.90 0.51 -10.51
N ILE A 282 3.63 0.53 -9.20
CA ILE A 282 4.06 1.60 -8.31
C ILE A 282 4.59 0.97 -7.03
N HIS A 283 5.75 1.42 -6.54
CA HIS A 283 6.18 1.10 -5.18
C HIS A 283 6.94 2.25 -4.52
N ALA A 284 6.83 2.34 -3.20
CA ALA A 284 7.49 3.35 -2.39
C ALA A 284 7.58 2.91 -0.94
N SER A 285 8.61 3.35 -0.21
CA SER A 285 8.68 3.13 1.24
C SER A 285 7.72 4.05 1.99
N ILE A 286 7.13 3.54 3.06
CA ILE A 286 6.19 4.24 3.91
C ILE A 286 6.75 4.31 5.33
N LEU A 287 6.84 5.52 5.84
CA LEU A 287 7.42 5.85 7.14
C LEU A 287 6.35 6.41 8.07
N SER A 288 6.61 6.34 9.36
CA SER A 288 5.86 7.04 10.40
C SER A 288 6.09 8.54 10.25
N ALA A 289 5.02 9.32 10.16
CA ALA A 289 5.11 10.77 10.04
C ALA A 289 5.65 11.46 11.31
N SER A 290 5.71 10.73 12.43
CA SER A 290 6.13 11.26 13.74
C SER A 290 7.63 11.13 14.00
N ASP A 291 8.24 10.02 13.57
CA ASP A 291 9.62 9.66 13.92
C ASP A 291 10.43 9.07 12.74
N ASP A 292 9.87 9.09 11.53
CA ASP A 292 10.47 8.52 10.31
C ASP A 292 10.82 7.01 10.42
N SER A 293 10.25 6.30 11.40
CA SER A 293 10.44 4.85 11.51
C SER A 293 9.74 4.11 10.36
N PRO A 294 10.32 3.02 9.82
CA PRO A 294 9.74 2.30 8.70
C PRO A 294 8.44 1.58 9.12
N LEU A 295 7.34 1.85 8.40
CA LEU A 295 6.05 1.19 8.60
C LEU A 295 5.78 0.09 7.58
N GLY A 296 6.52 0.07 6.47
CA GLY A 296 6.42 -0.91 5.40
C GLY A 296 6.54 -0.23 4.03
N ASP A 297 6.08 -0.91 2.99
CA ASP A 297 6.09 -0.39 1.62
C ASP A 297 4.65 -0.26 1.09
N LEU A 298 4.42 0.77 0.26
CA LEU A 298 3.29 0.83 -0.65
C LEU A 298 3.67 0.06 -1.91
N LYS A 299 2.82 -0.88 -2.34
CA LYS A 299 3.01 -1.64 -3.58
C LYS A 299 1.69 -1.77 -4.33
N LEU A 300 1.67 -1.28 -5.57
CA LEU A 300 0.61 -1.52 -6.53
C LEU A 300 1.12 -2.47 -7.61
N ALA A 301 0.55 -3.66 -7.70
CA ALA A 301 0.98 -4.69 -8.62
C ALA A 301 -0.19 -5.30 -9.38
N LEU A 302 0.06 -5.62 -10.64
CA LEU A 302 -0.79 -6.52 -11.40
C LEU A 302 -0.35 -7.95 -11.11
N ILE A 303 -1.31 -8.81 -10.80
CA ILE A 303 -1.09 -10.21 -10.42
C ILE A 303 -2.21 -11.05 -11.02
N TYR A 304 -1.96 -11.63 -12.20
CA TYR A 304 -2.88 -12.55 -12.91
C TYR A 304 -4.31 -12.02 -13.06
N GLY A 305 -4.44 -10.80 -13.57
CA GLY A 305 -5.76 -10.15 -13.73
C GLY A 305 -6.32 -9.61 -12.41
N GLN A 306 -5.49 -9.47 -11.37
CA GLN A 306 -5.84 -8.75 -10.15
C GLN A 306 -4.94 -7.53 -10.00
N LEU A 307 -5.54 -6.35 -9.83
CA LEU A 307 -4.78 -5.15 -9.48
C LEU A 307 -4.83 -4.98 -7.97
N ARG A 308 -3.68 -5.20 -7.32
CA ARG A 308 -3.54 -5.26 -5.86
C ARG A 308 -2.68 -4.12 -5.36
N LEU A 309 -3.25 -3.30 -4.48
CA LEU A 309 -2.57 -2.27 -3.70
C LEU A 309 -2.39 -2.75 -2.26
N THR A 310 -1.17 -2.69 -1.76
CA THR A 310 -0.85 -2.91 -0.34
C THR A 310 -0.10 -1.72 0.24
N ILE A 311 -0.30 -1.45 1.53
CA ILE A 311 0.50 -0.48 2.30
C ILE A 311 0.90 -1.16 3.61
N GLY A 312 2.18 -1.51 3.73
CA GLY A 312 2.69 -2.34 4.82
C GLY A 312 1.89 -3.64 4.97
N ASP A 313 1.61 -4.02 6.22
CA ASP A 313 0.78 -5.18 6.57
C ASP A 313 -0.67 -4.79 6.97
N PHE A 314 -1.06 -3.52 6.76
CA PHE A 314 -2.26 -2.96 7.36
C PHE A 314 -3.27 -2.37 6.38
N VAL A 315 -2.93 -2.21 5.10
CA VAL A 315 -3.88 -1.87 4.02
C VAL A 315 -3.77 -2.86 2.88
N GLU A 316 -4.93 -3.27 2.35
CA GLU A 316 -5.03 -4.04 1.12
C GLU A 316 -6.29 -3.60 0.33
N VAL A 317 -6.12 -3.28 -0.95
CA VAL A 317 -7.21 -2.96 -1.89
C VAL A 317 -7.01 -3.74 -3.18
N ASN A 318 -8.04 -4.48 -3.62
CA ASN A 318 -7.94 -5.37 -4.78
C ASN A 318 -9.07 -5.14 -5.78
N PHE A 319 -8.70 -5.03 -7.06
CA PHE A 319 -9.61 -5.31 -8.18
C PHE A 319 -9.38 -6.75 -8.66
N TYR A 320 -10.47 -7.50 -8.80
CA TYR A 320 -10.45 -8.88 -9.26
C TYR A 320 -10.94 -8.94 -10.71
N ASN A 321 -10.45 -9.90 -11.48
CA ASN A 321 -10.87 -10.15 -12.87
C ASN A 321 -10.71 -8.93 -13.80
N VAL A 322 -9.64 -8.17 -13.59
CA VAL A 322 -9.26 -7.04 -14.43
C VAL A 322 -8.90 -7.54 -15.82
N THR A 323 -9.60 -7.02 -16.82
CA THR A 323 -9.36 -7.33 -18.23
C THR A 323 -8.53 -6.21 -18.85
N LEU A 324 -7.21 -6.44 -18.93
CA LEU A 324 -6.28 -5.51 -19.54
C LEU A 324 -5.92 -5.99 -20.94
N THR A 325 -5.96 -5.10 -21.91
CA THR A 325 -5.50 -5.38 -23.28
C THR A 325 -4.23 -4.57 -23.56
N GLY A 326 -3.32 -5.08 -24.40
CA GLY A 326 -2.16 -4.28 -24.81
C GLY A 326 -2.46 -3.18 -25.82
N GLU A 327 -3.71 -3.07 -26.28
CA GLU A 327 -4.13 -2.09 -27.27
C GLU A 327 -4.59 -0.77 -26.63
N MET A 328 -5.24 -0.85 -25.47
CA MET A 328 -5.79 0.32 -24.77
C MET A 328 -4.97 0.68 -23.54
N PHE A 329 -4.86 1.98 -23.27
CA PHE A 329 -4.34 2.48 -22.00
C PHE A 329 -5.45 2.43 -20.95
N HIS A 330 -5.07 2.00 -19.75
CA HIS A 330 -5.89 1.97 -18.56
C HIS A 330 -5.39 3.01 -17.56
N GLU A 331 -6.30 3.75 -16.94
CA GLU A 331 -6.00 4.82 -15.98
C GLU A 331 -6.02 4.26 -14.56
N ILE A 332 -4.94 4.51 -13.80
CA ILE A 332 -4.88 4.27 -12.36
C ILE A 332 -4.74 5.59 -11.64
N VAL A 333 -5.56 5.80 -10.60
CA VAL A 333 -5.45 6.95 -9.70
C VAL A 333 -5.46 6.47 -8.24
N LEU A 334 -4.38 6.77 -7.52
CA LEU A 334 -4.29 6.64 -6.07
C LEU A 334 -4.58 8.00 -5.43
N THR A 335 -5.58 8.07 -4.54
CA THR A 335 -5.89 9.27 -3.76
C THR A 335 -5.69 8.99 -2.28
N PHE A 336 -4.95 9.87 -1.59
CA PHE A 336 -4.64 9.75 -0.17
C PHE A 336 -5.32 10.87 0.62
N ASP A 337 -6.20 10.47 1.53
CA ASP A 337 -6.80 11.33 2.53
C ASP A 337 -6.16 11.05 3.90
N TYR A 338 -5.17 11.87 4.25
CA TYR A 338 -4.45 11.76 5.52
C TYR A 338 -5.29 12.16 6.74
N LEU A 339 -6.44 12.84 6.56
CA LEU A 339 -7.33 13.15 7.68
C LEU A 339 -8.00 11.88 8.18
N ILE A 340 -8.75 11.23 7.31
CA ILE A 340 -9.54 10.06 7.68
C ILE A 340 -8.74 8.76 7.55
N SER A 341 -7.44 8.90 7.27
CA SER A 341 -6.53 7.79 7.06
C SER A 341 -7.03 6.84 5.97
N GLU A 342 -7.45 7.37 4.83
CA GLU A 342 -8.07 6.61 3.72
C GLU A 342 -7.22 6.68 2.45
N VAL A 343 -7.06 5.54 1.77
CA VAL A 343 -6.55 5.45 0.40
C VAL A 343 -7.67 4.99 -0.53
N GLN A 344 -7.75 5.61 -1.70
CA GLN A 344 -8.64 5.23 -2.78
C GLN A 344 -7.81 4.77 -3.98
N LEU A 345 -8.09 3.59 -4.51
CA LEU A 345 -7.57 3.07 -5.78
C LEU A 345 -8.69 3.14 -6.82
N SER A 346 -8.47 3.95 -7.84
CA SER A 346 -9.31 4.02 -9.04
C SER A 346 -8.66 3.25 -10.18
N LEU A 347 -9.45 2.46 -10.91
CA LEU A 347 -9.08 1.83 -12.18
C LEU A 347 -10.16 2.15 -13.21
N ASP A 348 -9.81 2.86 -14.28
CA ASP A 348 -10.73 3.30 -15.35
C ASP A 348 -12.03 3.96 -14.83
N GLY A 349 -11.90 4.68 -13.71
CA GLY A 349 -13.00 5.37 -13.03
C GLY A 349 -13.77 4.54 -11.99
N GLU A 350 -13.58 3.22 -11.91
CA GLU A 350 -14.11 2.40 -10.81
C GLU A 350 -13.24 2.56 -9.57
N VAL A 351 -13.83 2.91 -8.42
CA VAL A 351 -13.09 3.27 -7.21
C VAL A 351 -13.31 2.26 -6.08
N LYS A 352 -12.21 1.81 -5.47
CA LYS A 352 -12.19 1.05 -4.20
C LYS A 352 -11.41 1.80 -3.14
N LYS A 353 -11.81 1.63 -1.87
CA LYS A 353 -11.27 2.41 -0.75
C LYS A 353 -10.85 1.50 0.41
N ALA A 354 -9.85 1.93 1.16
CA ALA A 354 -9.47 1.31 2.43
C ALA A 354 -8.94 2.35 3.41
N ILE A 355 -9.10 2.09 4.69
CA ILE A 355 -8.60 2.94 5.78
C ILE A 355 -7.40 2.28 6.48
N TRP A 356 -6.38 3.05 6.85
CA TRP A 356 -5.21 2.58 7.62
C TRP A 356 -5.28 2.89 9.12
N TYR A 357 -6.41 3.46 9.58
CA TYR A 357 -6.66 3.72 10.99
C TYR A 357 -6.96 2.42 11.78
N LYS A 358 -6.30 2.24 12.94
CA LYS A 358 -6.67 1.21 13.93
C LYS A 358 -6.80 1.84 15.33
N PRO A 359 -7.94 1.64 16.03
CA PRO A 359 -8.09 2.10 17.41
C PRO A 359 -6.96 1.56 18.31
N GLY A 360 -6.23 2.45 18.98
CA GLY A 360 -5.10 2.10 19.85
C GLY A 360 -3.74 1.91 19.15
N LYS A 361 -3.69 2.02 17.81
CA LYS A 361 -2.46 2.09 17.00
C LYS A 361 -2.67 3.05 15.83
N GLU A 362 -2.86 4.32 16.17
CA GLU A 362 -2.93 5.39 15.17
C GLU A 362 -1.59 5.47 14.42
N ARG A 363 -1.65 5.37 13.10
CA ARG A 363 -0.47 5.38 12.22
C ARG A 363 -0.59 6.58 11.28
N ASP A 364 0.12 7.64 11.60
CA ASP A 364 0.35 8.71 10.63
C ASP A 364 1.42 8.23 9.65
N ILE A 365 1.06 8.15 8.37
CA ILE A 365 1.97 7.69 7.32
C ILE A 365 2.51 8.87 6.51
N ARG A 366 3.76 8.75 6.06
CA ARG A 366 4.35 9.57 5.01
C ARG A 366 5.12 8.70 4.04
N PHE A 367 5.20 9.14 2.79
CA PHE A 367 6.11 8.55 1.81
C PHE A 367 7.56 8.82 2.20
N GLY A 368 8.42 7.85 1.88
CA GLY A 368 9.86 8.01 1.90
C GLY A 368 10.35 8.97 0.80
N ARG A 369 11.63 8.89 0.49
CA ARG A 369 12.29 9.85 -0.43
C ARG A 369 11.93 9.63 -1.90
N GLU A 370 11.62 8.41 -2.31
CA GLU A 370 11.44 8.05 -3.72
C GLU A 370 10.15 7.28 -3.94
N ILE A 371 9.46 7.58 -5.04
CA ILE A 371 8.36 6.78 -5.59
C ILE A 371 8.82 6.22 -6.92
N PHE A 372 8.74 4.91 -7.07
CA PHE A 372 9.13 4.20 -8.29
C PHE A 372 7.91 3.80 -9.10
N PHE A 373 7.95 4.06 -10.40
CA PHE A 373 7.02 3.58 -11.39
C PHE A 373 7.70 2.49 -12.23
N SER A 374 7.11 1.30 -12.21
CA SER A 374 7.73 0.04 -12.63
C SER A 374 8.96 -0.36 -11.77
N ALA A 375 9.82 -1.23 -12.30
CA ALA A 375 10.83 -2.00 -11.58
C ALA A 375 11.93 -1.12 -10.99
N GLY A 376 11.91 -0.80 -9.70
CA GLY A 376 12.94 0.01 -9.04
C GLY A 376 13.40 -0.62 -7.74
N GLY A 377 14.68 -0.45 -7.38
CA GLY A 377 15.22 -1.02 -6.14
C GLY A 377 15.16 -2.55 -6.07
N SER A 378 14.25 -3.08 -5.25
CA SER A 378 14.12 -4.52 -4.94
C SER A 378 12.98 -5.26 -5.67
N GLU A 379 12.36 -4.70 -6.70
CA GLU A 379 11.12 -5.25 -7.28
C GLU A 379 11.23 -5.63 -8.76
N VAL A 380 10.39 -6.58 -9.21
CA VAL A 380 10.20 -6.90 -10.64
C VAL A 380 8.99 -6.13 -11.15
N GLY A 381 9.21 -5.23 -12.11
CA GLY A 381 8.19 -4.33 -12.61
C GLY A 381 7.35 -4.90 -13.74
N LEU A 382 6.42 -4.07 -14.20
CA LEU A 382 5.60 -4.33 -15.37
C LEU A 382 6.40 -4.09 -16.66
N SER A 383 6.17 -4.91 -17.68
CA SER A 383 6.63 -4.61 -19.04
C SER A 383 5.47 -4.05 -19.87
N GLY A 384 5.64 -2.85 -20.42
CA GLY A 384 4.59 -2.20 -21.17
C GLY A 384 4.85 -0.73 -21.38
N CYS A 385 3.81 0.01 -21.73
CA CYS A 385 3.90 1.44 -21.97
C CYS A 385 3.24 2.21 -20.86
N LEU A 386 3.95 3.22 -20.36
CA LEU A 386 3.47 4.15 -19.36
C LEU A 386 3.31 5.53 -19.98
N ARG A 387 2.27 6.25 -19.59
CA ARG A 387 2.06 7.67 -19.92
C ARG A 387 1.35 8.35 -18.74
N GLN A 388 1.22 9.67 -18.80
CA GLN A 388 0.49 10.47 -17.78
C GLN A 388 0.84 10.10 -16.33
N ILE A 389 2.13 9.97 -16.03
CA ILE A 389 2.60 9.73 -14.66
C ILE A 389 2.59 11.06 -13.92
N TYR A 390 1.67 11.23 -12.96
CA TYR A 390 1.62 12.42 -12.12
C TYR A 390 1.81 12.08 -10.64
N VAL A 391 2.62 12.89 -9.95
CA VAL A 391 2.73 12.92 -8.49
C VAL A 391 2.29 14.31 -8.03
N GLY A 392 1.14 14.40 -7.37
CA GLY A 392 0.49 15.68 -7.14
C GLY A 392 0.11 16.34 -8.47
N TYR A 393 0.76 17.46 -8.80
CA TYR A 393 0.61 18.18 -10.07
C TYR A 393 1.85 18.09 -10.97
N PHE A 394 2.86 17.30 -10.57
CA PHE A 394 4.10 17.17 -11.33
C PHE A 394 4.00 16.04 -12.37
N ASP A 395 4.17 16.37 -13.64
CA ASP A 395 4.29 15.40 -14.74
C ASP A 395 5.70 14.79 -14.75
N VAL A 396 5.80 13.53 -14.31
CA VAL A 396 7.07 12.82 -14.16
C VAL A 396 7.72 12.53 -15.52
N ILE A 397 6.94 12.29 -16.57
CA ILE A 397 7.47 12.02 -17.92
C ILE A 397 7.99 13.31 -18.56
N ALA A 398 7.26 14.42 -18.43
CA ALA A 398 7.77 15.72 -18.87
C ALA A 398 9.04 16.10 -18.10
N GLY A 399 9.07 15.82 -16.79
CA GLY A 399 10.25 15.98 -15.94
C GLY A 399 11.46 15.18 -16.44
N TYR A 400 11.26 13.92 -16.83
CA TYR A 400 12.30 13.08 -17.44
C TYR A 400 12.84 13.69 -18.74
N ILE A 401 11.96 14.07 -19.67
CA ILE A 401 12.33 14.64 -20.97
C ILE A 401 13.11 15.95 -20.81
N LYS A 402 12.76 16.76 -19.80
CA LYS A 402 13.41 18.04 -19.48
C LYS A 402 14.63 17.89 -18.55
N ASN A 403 15.07 16.66 -18.23
CA ASN A 403 16.17 16.37 -17.31
C ASN A 403 16.02 17.05 -15.93
N SER A 404 14.81 17.01 -15.37
CA SER A 404 14.53 17.51 -14.03
C SER A 404 15.37 16.76 -12.99
N SER A 405 15.93 17.49 -12.02
CA SER A 405 16.66 16.88 -10.90
C SER A 405 15.81 16.01 -9.98
N LYS A 406 14.47 16.06 -10.12
CA LYS A 406 13.52 15.23 -9.36
C LYS A 406 13.26 13.87 -9.96
N VAL A 407 13.75 13.59 -11.17
CA VAL A 407 13.40 12.38 -11.91
C VAL A 407 14.66 11.58 -12.22
N THR A 408 14.64 10.31 -11.86
CA THR A 408 15.73 9.36 -12.14
C THR A 408 15.18 8.14 -12.89
N THR A 409 16.01 7.49 -13.69
CA THR A 409 15.65 6.28 -14.45
C THR A 409 16.77 5.27 -14.37
N SER A 410 16.46 3.98 -14.40
CA SER A 410 17.52 2.95 -14.45
C SER A 410 18.34 3.01 -15.75
N HIS A 411 17.67 3.25 -16.88
CA HIS A 411 18.26 3.33 -18.22
C HIS A 411 17.52 4.35 -19.07
N ALA A 412 18.08 4.71 -20.22
CA ALA A 412 17.37 5.52 -21.21
C ALA A 412 16.11 4.78 -21.70
N LEU A 413 14.94 5.38 -21.49
CA LEU A 413 13.65 4.80 -21.86
C LEU A 413 13.28 5.18 -23.30
N GLN A 414 12.69 4.23 -24.02
CA GLN A 414 12.28 4.42 -25.41
C GLN A 414 10.83 4.87 -25.50
N SER A 415 10.45 5.51 -26.60
CA SER A 415 9.05 5.86 -26.85
C SER A 415 8.25 4.66 -27.33
N CYS A 416 7.00 4.53 -26.89
CA CYS A 416 6.11 3.48 -27.39
C CYS A 416 5.53 3.73 -28.79
N ASP A 417 5.66 4.96 -29.31
CA ASP A 417 5.06 5.37 -30.58
C ASP A 417 5.97 5.10 -31.79
N THR A 418 7.18 4.59 -31.56
CA THR A 418 7.99 4.01 -32.64
C THR A 418 7.39 2.67 -33.03
N GLY A 419 6.86 2.57 -34.25
CA GLY A 419 6.37 1.32 -34.81
C GLY A 419 7.46 0.25 -34.78
N ALA A 420 7.45 -0.56 -33.73
CA ALA A 420 8.40 -1.64 -33.49
C ALA A 420 7.63 -2.87 -33.03
N ALA A 421 6.98 -3.52 -34.00
CA ALA A 421 7.04 -4.96 -34.07
C ALA A 421 8.52 -5.37 -34.32
N ALA A 422 9.37 -5.23 -33.29
CA ALA A 422 10.78 -5.63 -33.18
C ALA A 422 11.35 -4.92 -31.94
N ALA A 423 11.18 -5.44 -30.72
CA ALA A 423 12.11 -6.44 -30.19
C ALA A 423 11.43 -7.27 -29.10
N LEU A 424 10.49 -8.13 -29.49
CA LEU A 424 10.41 -9.46 -28.89
C LEU A 424 11.54 -10.28 -29.54
N THR A 425 12.79 -10.00 -29.18
CA THR A 425 13.85 -10.98 -29.43
C THR A 425 13.64 -12.08 -28.41
N ASP A 426 13.00 -13.13 -28.91
CA ASP A 426 13.03 -14.51 -28.42
C ASP A 426 13.84 -14.69 -27.14
N ILE A 427 13.11 -14.90 -26.04
CA ILE A 427 13.62 -15.72 -24.96
C ILE A 427 13.76 -17.14 -25.55
N HIS A 428 14.90 -17.41 -26.18
CA HIS A 428 15.42 -18.76 -26.28
C HIS A 428 15.69 -19.21 -24.84
N ILE A 429 14.66 -19.81 -24.23
CA ILE A 429 14.86 -20.71 -23.10
C ILE A 429 15.78 -21.80 -23.63
N LEU A 430 17.05 -21.77 -23.21
CA LEU A 430 17.94 -22.90 -23.37
C LEU A 430 17.29 -24.07 -22.62
N SER A 431 16.58 -24.93 -23.35
CA SER A 431 16.35 -26.30 -22.94
C SER A 431 17.70 -26.93 -22.61
N PRO A 432 17.82 -27.75 -21.54
CA PRO A 432 18.99 -28.60 -21.40
C PRO A 432 18.90 -29.69 -22.46
N ASP A 433 19.77 -29.62 -23.47
CA ASP A 433 20.00 -30.72 -24.41
C ASP A 433 20.51 -31.95 -23.65
N VAL A 434 19.72 -33.02 -23.67
CA VAL A 434 20.18 -34.40 -23.50
C VAL A 434 19.75 -35.19 -24.74
N ASN A 435 20.64 -35.18 -25.74
CA ASN A 435 20.81 -36.03 -26.93
C ASN A 435 19.63 -36.89 -27.47
N GLU A 436 19.21 -36.52 -28.70
CA GLU A 436 18.87 -37.30 -29.91
C GLU A 436 18.29 -38.73 -29.81
N ILE A 437 17.06 -38.94 -30.34
CA ILE A 437 16.75 -39.94 -31.41
C ILE A 437 15.64 -39.39 -32.35
N ASN A 438 15.88 -39.55 -33.64
CA ASN A 438 15.08 -39.16 -34.82
C ASN A 438 13.66 -39.77 -34.91
N GLU A 439 12.69 -39.03 -35.46
CA GLU A 439 12.06 -39.28 -36.80
C GLU A 439 10.83 -38.38 -37.07
N ALA A 440 10.85 -37.75 -38.26
CA ALA A 440 9.75 -37.39 -39.17
C ALA A 440 8.57 -36.47 -38.76
N SER A 441 8.58 -35.29 -39.39
CA SER A 441 7.46 -34.54 -40.02
C SER A 441 6.07 -34.53 -39.36
N ASP A 442 5.66 -33.35 -38.87
CA ASP A 442 4.59 -32.56 -39.51
C ASP A 442 4.54 -31.15 -38.91
N ASN A 443 4.46 -30.16 -39.79
CA ASN A 443 4.23 -28.75 -39.45
C ASN A 443 2.73 -28.53 -39.20
N PRO A 444 2.34 -27.87 -38.10
CA PRO A 444 1.37 -26.79 -38.26
C PRO A 444 1.75 -25.57 -37.40
N THR A 445 2.43 -24.61 -38.03
CA THR A 445 2.39 -23.20 -37.67
C THR A 445 1.02 -22.63 -38.04
N GLU A 446 0.05 -22.75 -37.14
CA GLU A 446 -1.13 -21.87 -36.99
C GLU A 446 -1.95 -22.40 -35.80
N GLY A 447 -2.04 -21.62 -34.72
CA GLY A 447 -2.93 -21.93 -33.58
C GLY A 447 -2.22 -22.15 -32.25
N LEU A 448 -1.66 -21.09 -31.66
CA LEU A 448 -1.33 -20.99 -30.24
C LEU A 448 -1.14 -19.50 -29.95
N TRP A 449 -2.22 -18.72 -29.82
CA TRP A 449 -2.33 -17.43 -29.07
C TRP A 449 -3.77 -16.93 -29.05
N ALA A 450 -4.73 -17.84 -28.84
CA ALA A 450 -6.10 -17.48 -28.51
C ALA A 450 -6.63 -18.56 -27.57
N TYR A 451 -6.30 -18.45 -26.29
CA TYR A 451 -7.04 -19.16 -25.26
C TYR A 451 -7.21 -18.22 -24.06
N GLU A 452 -8.46 -17.88 -23.78
CA GLU A 452 -8.91 -17.37 -22.48
C GLU A 452 -8.34 -18.28 -21.40
N GLN A 453 -7.33 -17.82 -20.68
CA GLN A 453 -6.81 -18.54 -19.53
C GLN A 453 -7.73 -18.26 -18.36
N LYS A 454 -8.73 -19.12 -18.17
CA LYS A 454 -9.42 -19.25 -16.88
C LYS A 454 -8.38 -19.51 -15.80
N THR A 455 -8.46 -18.75 -14.71
CA THR A 455 -7.85 -19.09 -13.43
C THR A 455 -8.21 -20.54 -13.09
N LYS A 456 -7.26 -21.47 -13.13
CA LYS A 456 -7.49 -22.86 -12.68
C LYS A 456 -7.42 -22.89 -11.16
N ILE A 457 -8.53 -22.51 -10.53
CA ILE A 457 -8.83 -22.88 -9.16
C ILE A 457 -9.19 -24.37 -9.18
N LEU A 458 -8.71 -25.13 -8.20
CA LEU A 458 -9.10 -26.53 -8.00
C LEU A 458 -10.63 -26.68 -8.12
N PRO A 459 -11.15 -27.66 -8.89
CA PRO A 459 -12.59 -27.85 -9.00
C PRO A 459 -13.16 -28.32 -7.66
N GLN A 460 -14.17 -27.62 -7.16
CA GLN A 460 -15.25 -28.26 -6.40
C GLN A 460 -16.36 -28.60 -7.41
N GLU A 461 -16.89 -29.82 -7.32
CA GLU A 461 -17.93 -30.31 -8.23
C GLU A 461 -19.16 -29.38 -8.20
N GLU A 462 -19.67 -29.07 -9.38
CA GLU A 462 -20.93 -28.35 -9.60
C GLU A 462 -22.08 -29.19 -9.02
N ASP A 463 -22.79 -28.65 -8.03
CA ASP A 463 -24.11 -29.18 -7.67
C ASP A 463 -25.07 -28.96 -8.86
N GLU A 464 -25.51 -30.06 -9.47
CA GLU A 464 -26.48 -30.08 -10.56
C GLU A 464 -27.81 -29.40 -10.17
N ASN A 465 -28.16 -28.37 -10.95
CA ASN A 465 -29.50 -27.95 -11.38
C ASN A 465 -30.53 -27.44 -10.35
N LEU A 466 -30.72 -26.11 -10.39
CA LEU A 466 -32.03 -25.51 -10.68
C LEU A 466 -31.80 -24.29 -11.58
N GLU A 467 -32.01 -24.46 -12.89
CA GLU A 467 -32.02 -23.39 -13.88
C GLU A 467 -33.05 -22.31 -13.50
N VAL A 468 -32.60 -21.06 -13.34
CA VAL A 468 -33.48 -19.89 -13.41
C VAL A 468 -32.86 -18.89 -14.39
N ASP A 469 -33.54 -18.75 -15.52
CA ASP A 469 -33.27 -17.83 -16.62
C ASP A 469 -33.24 -16.35 -16.13
N PRO A 470 -32.14 -15.59 -16.32
CA PRO A 470 -32.01 -14.22 -15.82
C PRO A 470 -32.79 -13.14 -16.60
N GLU A 471 -33.50 -13.47 -17.68
CA GLU A 471 -34.06 -12.45 -18.60
C GLU A 471 -35.54 -12.07 -18.38
N ALA A 472 -36.16 -12.42 -17.24
CA ALA A 472 -37.61 -12.24 -17.03
C ALA A 472 -38.08 -11.44 -15.78
N VAL A 473 -37.26 -10.59 -15.14
CA VAL A 473 -37.70 -9.77 -13.98
C VAL A 473 -37.20 -8.31 -14.02
N SER A 474 -37.40 -7.62 -15.15
CA SER A 474 -37.27 -6.15 -15.19
C SER A 474 -38.46 -5.41 -15.80
N HIS A 475 -39.54 -6.09 -16.17
CA HIS A 475 -40.75 -5.41 -16.66
C HIS A 475 -42.02 -6.10 -16.17
N LYS A 476 -42.44 -5.82 -14.93
CA LYS A 476 -43.83 -5.97 -14.45
C LYS A 476 -44.08 -5.45 -13.02
N ILE A 477 -43.47 -4.33 -12.61
CA ILE A 477 -43.74 -3.68 -11.30
C ILE A 477 -44.15 -2.20 -11.47
N GLU A 478 -44.78 -1.85 -12.59
CA GLU A 478 -45.39 -0.50 -12.74
C GLU A 478 -46.89 -0.49 -13.09
N ASP A 479 -47.57 -1.65 -13.27
CA ASP A 479 -48.97 -1.65 -13.72
C ASP A 479 -50.02 -2.27 -12.76
N GLU A 480 -49.67 -2.70 -11.53
CA GLU A 480 -50.66 -3.30 -10.60
C GLU A 480 -50.74 -2.62 -9.23
N ILE A 481 -50.60 -1.28 -9.17
CA ILE A 481 -50.92 -0.48 -7.97
C ILE A 481 -52.23 0.34 -8.15
N SER A 482 -53.00 0.11 -9.21
CA SER A 482 -54.27 0.82 -9.46
C SER A 482 -55.45 -0.12 -9.74
N ALA A 483 -55.87 -0.93 -8.76
CA ALA A 483 -57.26 -1.38 -8.59
C ALA A 483 -57.41 -2.37 -7.44
N ALA A 484 -57.89 -1.92 -6.27
CA ALA A 484 -58.86 -2.64 -5.43
C ALA A 484 -59.06 -1.88 -4.11
N VAL A 485 -59.73 -0.73 -4.20
CA VAL A 485 -60.63 -0.29 -3.13
C VAL A 485 -61.99 -0.91 -3.44
N ASP A 486 -62.58 -1.51 -2.41
CA ASP A 486 -64.01 -1.66 -2.13
C ASP A 486 -64.61 -3.08 -2.13
N GLY A 487 -65.35 -3.38 -1.05
CA GLY A 487 -66.56 -4.20 -1.14
C GLY A 487 -66.60 -5.65 -0.63
N SER A 488 -66.71 -5.82 0.70
CA SER A 488 -67.74 -6.60 1.42
C SER A 488 -67.97 -8.13 1.22
N LYS A 489 -67.98 -8.83 2.39
CA LYS A 489 -68.89 -9.92 2.91
C LYS A 489 -68.38 -11.36 3.09
N ALA A 490 -68.46 -11.79 4.37
CA ALA A 490 -68.93 -13.07 4.96
C ALA A 490 -68.20 -14.39 4.61
N VAL A 491 -67.99 -15.41 5.46
CA VAL A 491 -68.26 -15.78 6.88
C VAL A 491 -67.50 -17.13 7.09
N GLU A 492 -66.97 -17.37 8.32
CA GLU A 492 -66.58 -18.66 8.97
C GLU A 492 -65.53 -19.58 8.26
N ASP A 493 -64.56 -20.24 8.89
CA ASP A 493 -64.26 -20.50 10.31
C ASP A 493 -62.78 -20.96 10.48
N HIS A 494 -62.33 -20.90 11.73
CA HIS A 494 -61.16 -21.57 12.34
C HIS A 494 -59.72 -21.07 12.14
N ILE A 495 -59.22 -20.46 13.21
CA ILE A 495 -57.81 -20.19 13.55
C ILE A 495 -57.18 -21.45 14.16
N PRO A 496 -55.95 -21.82 13.75
CA PRO A 496 -54.86 -21.91 14.73
C PRO A 496 -53.59 -21.16 14.28
N GLU A 497 -52.98 -20.49 15.26
CA GLU A 497 -51.64 -19.88 15.35
C GLU A 497 -50.77 -19.66 14.09
N LYS A 498 -50.50 -18.36 13.87
CA LYS A 498 -49.44 -17.75 13.06
C LYS A 498 -48.19 -18.61 12.86
N VAL A 499 -47.94 -19.02 11.62
CA VAL A 499 -46.58 -19.16 11.08
C VAL A 499 -46.12 -17.76 10.68
N PHE A 500 -45.26 -17.16 11.50
CA PHE A 500 -44.47 -16.01 11.06
C PHE A 500 -43.49 -16.51 10.00
N VAL A 501 -43.69 -16.09 8.76
CA VAL A 501 -42.63 -16.08 7.75
C VAL A 501 -41.65 -15.00 8.19
N GLU A 502 -40.46 -15.40 8.65
CA GLU A 502 -39.37 -14.46 8.90
C GLU A 502 -38.98 -13.78 7.59
N ILE A 503 -39.15 -12.46 7.57
CA ILE A 503 -38.53 -11.54 6.62
C ILE A 503 -37.01 -11.77 6.68
N PRO A 504 -36.26 -11.84 5.56
CA PRO A 504 -34.82 -12.05 5.62
C PRO A 504 -34.19 -10.90 6.43
N THR A 505 -33.62 -11.26 7.58
CA THR A 505 -32.95 -10.31 8.45
C THR A 505 -31.79 -9.69 7.69
N LYS A 506 -31.68 -8.37 7.79
CA LYS A 506 -30.53 -7.60 7.29
C LYS A 506 -29.26 -8.29 7.82
N LYS A 507 -28.40 -8.78 6.92
CA LYS A 507 -27.13 -9.44 7.28
C LYS A 507 -26.35 -8.54 8.23
N GLN A 508 -26.22 -8.96 9.49
CA GLN A 508 -25.54 -8.19 10.52
C GLN A 508 -24.04 -8.48 10.43
N LEU A 509 -23.25 -7.45 10.13
CA LEU A 509 -21.79 -7.54 10.08
C LEU A 509 -21.21 -7.58 11.50
N CYS A 510 -20.04 -8.21 11.65
CA CYS A 510 -19.28 -8.18 12.90
C CYS A 510 -18.80 -6.75 13.23
N GLU A 511 -18.61 -6.45 14.50
CA GLU A 511 -17.86 -5.26 14.92
C GLU A 511 -16.35 -5.47 14.67
N ASN A 512 -15.58 -4.40 14.50
CA ASN A 512 -14.16 -4.48 14.08
C ASN A 512 -13.28 -5.32 15.02
N ASN A 513 -13.57 -5.32 16.33
CA ASN A 513 -12.89 -6.17 17.33
C ASN A 513 -13.22 -7.66 17.14
N GLU A 514 -14.44 -8.01 16.78
CA GLU A 514 -14.87 -9.39 16.50
C GLU A 514 -14.32 -9.89 15.15
N ALA A 515 -14.16 -9.00 14.17
CA ALA A 515 -13.57 -9.34 12.87
C ALA A 515 -12.07 -9.70 12.96
N THR A 516 -11.34 -9.21 13.98
CA THR A 516 -9.91 -9.54 14.17
C THR A 516 -9.63 -11.01 14.47
N PHE A 517 -10.63 -11.79 14.89
CA PHE A 517 -10.51 -13.23 15.07
C PHE A 517 -10.49 -13.99 13.74
N CYS A 518 -10.99 -13.39 12.65
CA CYS A 518 -11.00 -13.99 11.33
C CYS A 518 -9.72 -13.61 10.58
N LYS A 519 -8.83 -14.56 10.28
CA LYS A 519 -7.55 -14.25 9.60
C LYS A 519 -7.73 -14.02 8.10
N ASN A 520 -7.90 -15.10 7.33
CA ASN A 520 -8.00 -15.05 5.87
C ASN A 520 -9.47 -15.03 5.41
N HIS A 521 -10.22 -14.03 5.86
CA HIS A 521 -11.65 -13.91 5.59
C HIS A 521 -11.97 -12.88 4.50
N ILE A 522 -13.08 -13.09 3.80
CA ILE A 522 -13.69 -12.09 2.90
C ILE A 522 -14.64 -11.22 3.71
N GLU A 523 -15.36 -11.81 4.67
CA GLU A 523 -16.37 -11.12 5.45
C GLU A 523 -16.57 -11.80 6.81
N CYS A 524 -16.81 -11.02 7.86
CA CYS A 524 -17.23 -11.53 9.15
C CYS A 524 -18.70 -11.21 9.34
N VAL A 525 -19.50 -12.25 9.58
CA VAL A 525 -20.96 -12.15 9.67
C VAL A 525 -21.43 -12.63 11.03
N LYS A 526 -22.42 -11.95 11.59
CA LYS A 526 -23.07 -12.41 12.82
C LYS A 526 -24.20 -13.37 12.49
N LYS A 527 -24.10 -14.61 12.97
CA LYS A 527 -25.23 -15.54 13.02
C LYS A 527 -25.84 -15.48 14.42
N GLY A 528 -26.74 -14.53 14.63
CA GLY A 528 -27.17 -14.13 15.98
C GLY A 528 -26.15 -13.19 16.63
N ASN A 529 -25.64 -13.53 17.83
CA ASN A 529 -24.57 -12.78 18.51
C ASN A 529 -23.19 -13.45 18.39
N ILE A 530 -23.07 -14.50 17.56
CA ILE A 530 -21.83 -15.26 17.38
C ILE A 530 -21.16 -14.82 16.07
N PRO A 531 -19.89 -14.36 16.10
CA PRO A 531 -19.15 -14.03 14.89
C PRO A 531 -18.82 -15.31 14.12
N VAL A 532 -19.07 -15.30 12.82
CA VAL A 532 -18.77 -16.39 11.89
C VAL A 532 -17.91 -15.82 10.76
N CYS A 533 -16.76 -16.45 10.53
CA CYS A 533 -15.83 -16.04 9.47
C CYS A 533 -16.21 -16.68 8.13
N VAL A 534 -16.39 -15.86 7.09
CA VAL A 534 -16.53 -16.33 5.70
C VAL A 534 -15.14 -16.29 5.07
N CYS A 535 -14.58 -17.46 4.78
CA CYS A 535 -13.19 -17.58 4.36
C CYS A 535 -12.95 -17.18 2.90
N LYS A 536 -11.75 -16.63 2.64
CA LYS A 536 -11.22 -16.47 1.28
C LYS A 536 -11.08 -17.84 0.62
N ASN A 537 -11.26 -17.89 -0.69
CA ASN A 537 -11.00 -19.10 -1.47
C ASN A 537 -9.55 -19.55 -1.22
N GLY A 538 -9.36 -20.84 -0.93
CA GLY A 538 -8.06 -21.36 -0.52
C GLY A 538 -7.82 -21.38 1.00
N PHE A 539 -8.80 -20.97 1.80
CA PHE A 539 -8.69 -20.98 3.27
C PHE A 539 -9.93 -21.59 3.94
N THR A 540 -9.72 -22.21 5.09
CA THR A 540 -10.76 -22.90 5.87
C THR A 540 -10.50 -22.82 7.38
N GLY A 541 -11.43 -23.35 8.17
CA GLY A 541 -11.44 -23.33 9.62
C GLY A 541 -12.38 -22.28 10.21
N GLU A 542 -12.73 -22.43 11.48
CA GLU A 542 -13.63 -21.53 12.23
C GLU A 542 -13.20 -20.06 12.18
N HIS A 543 -11.89 -19.83 12.06
CA HIS A 543 -11.25 -18.52 12.01
C HIS A 543 -10.53 -18.25 10.67
N CYS A 544 -10.80 -19.05 9.63
CA CYS A 544 -10.11 -19.01 8.34
C CYS A 544 -8.58 -19.08 8.48
N GLN A 545 -8.12 -19.87 9.46
CA GLN A 545 -6.73 -19.94 9.88
C GLN A 545 -5.91 -20.98 9.12
N PHE A 546 -6.56 -21.86 8.33
CA PHE A 546 -5.91 -22.95 7.63
C PHE A 546 -5.92 -22.72 6.13
N SER A 547 -4.75 -22.85 5.51
CA SER A 547 -4.61 -22.79 4.06
C SER A 547 -4.88 -24.16 3.44
N THR A 548 -5.71 -24.19 2.40
CA THR A 548 -5.92 -25.35 1.52
C THR A 548 -5.09 -25.27 0.25
N LEU A 549 -4.36 -24.17 0.04
CA LEU A 549 -3.54 -23.94 -1.14
C LEU A 549 -2.33 -24.89 -1.18
N PRO A 550 -1.85 -25.26 -2.39
CA PRO A 550 -0.62 -26.02 -2.58
C PRO A 550 0.60 -25.19 -2.14
N ARG A 551 1.66 -25.83 -1.61
CA ARG A 551 2.85 -25.10 -1.15
C ARG A 551 3.84 -24.76 -2.25
N ASN A 552 3.89 -25.57 -3.29
CA ASN A 552 4.78 -25.45 -4.44
C ASN A 552 4.14 -26.16 -5.65
N CYS A 553 4.81 -26.16 -6.80
CA CYS A 553 4.28 -26.80 -8.01
C CYS A 553 4.29 -28.34 -7.98
N ASP A 554 5.08 -28.95 -7.10
CA ASP A 554 5.05 -30.40 -6.89
C ASP A 554 3.75 -30.80 -6.16
N ASP A 555 3.32 -30.01 -5.18
CA ASP A 555 2.00 -30.10 -4.56
C ASP A 555 0.86 -29.92 -5.58
N VAL A 556 1.00 -28.96 -6.51
CA VAL A 556 0.05 -28.78 -7.62
C VAL A 556 -0.01 -30.04 -8.49
N LEU A 557 1.14 -30.57 -8.91
CA LEU A 557 1.21 -31.78 -9.73
C LEU A 557 0.59 -32.99 -9.03
N THR A 558 0.95 -33.21 -7.77
CA THR A 558 0.44 -34.33 -6.97
C THR A 558 -1.04 -34.19 -6.60
N SER A 559 -1.59 -32.97 -6.68
CA SER A 559 -3.04 -32.73 -6.56
C SER A 559 -3.85 -33.12 -7.81
N GLY A 560 -3.19 -33.63 -8.86
CA GLY A 560 -3.82 -34.04 -10.10
C GLY A 560 -3.80 -32.97 -11.20
N ASN A 561 -3.23 -31.79 -10.93
CA ASN A 561 -3.09 -30.72 -11.92
C ASN A 561 -1.77 -30.86 -12.68
N THR A 562 -1.82 -31.41 -13.89
CA THR A 562 -0.62 -31.65 -14.73
C THR A 562 -0.32 -30.53 -15.73
N GLU A 563 -1.21 -29.56 -15.82
CA GLU A 563 -1.18 -28.52 -16.85
C GLU A 563 -0.14 -27.44 -16.52
N PRO A 564 0.75 -27.08 -17.46
CA PRO A 564 1.66 -25.97 -17.24
C PRO A 564 0.88 -24.65 -17.20
N GLY A 565 1.22 -23.79 -16.25
CA GLY A 565 0.51 -22.53 -16.05
C GLY A 565 0.77 -21.93 -14.70
N THR A 566 0.10 -20.82 -14.40
CA THR A 566 0.26 -20.17 -13.11
C THR A 566 -0.76 -20.67 -12.11
N TYR A 567 -0.27 -20.99 -10.91
CA TYR A 567 -1.06 -21.42 -9.79
C TYR A 567 -0.87 -20.49 -8.59
N LEU A 568 -1.94 -20.29 -7.83
CA LEU A 568 -1.86 -19.66 -6.52
C LEU A 568 -1.34 -20.71 -5.52
N ILE A 569 -0.27 -20.37 -4.83
CA ILE A 569 0.38 -21.22 -3.84
C ILE A 569 0.52 -20.48 -2.51
N ASP A 570 0.75 -21.25 -1.46
CA ASP A 570 1.00 -20.74 -0.12
C ASP A 570 2.21 -21.47 0.47
N VAL A 571 3.37 -20.81 0.36
CA VAL A 571 4.69 -21.43 0.60
C VAL A 571 4.92 -21.85 2.06
N ASP A 572 4.30 -21.16 3.03
CA ASP A 572 4.33 -21.52 4.44
C ASP A 572 3.01 -22.14 4.94
N GLY A 573 1.95 -22.07 4.13
CA GLY A 573 0.66 -22.67 4.40
C GLY A 573 -0.08 -21.87 5.48
N SER A 574 -0.39 -22.49 6.61
CA SER A 574 -1.07 -21.77 7.71
C SER A 574 -0.12 -20.88 8.54
N GLY A 575 0.96 -20.42 7.92
CA GLY A 575 1.92 -19.51 8.50
C GLY A 575 1.48 -18.04 8.34
N PRO A 576 2.35 -17.09 8.72
CA PRO A 576 2.04 -15.67 8.64
C PRO A 576 2.31 -15.05 7.27
N LEU A 577 2.98 -15.75 6.34
CA LEU A 577 3.22 -15.20 5.01
C LEU A 577 1.93 -15.22 4.19
N LEU A 578 1.84 -14.29 3.25
CA LEU A 578 0.73 -14.22 2.31
C LEU A 578 0.92 -15.24 1.19
N GLU A 579 -0.19 -15.66 0.60
CA GLU A 579 -0.21 -16.45 -0.62
C GLU A 579 0.45 -15.69 -1.79
N THR A 580 1.04 -16.44 -2.72
CA THR A 580 1.68 -15.88 -3.91
C THR A 580 1.41 -16.72 -5.15
N TYR A 581 1.62 -16.17 -6.33
CA TYR A 581 1.46 -16.88 -7.58
C TYR A 581 2.79 -17.35 -8.12
N VAL A 582 2.77 -18.52 -8.74
CA VAL A 582 3.97 -19.09 -9.35
C VAL A 582 3.65 -19.81 -10.65
N TYR A 583 4.61 -19.82 -11.57
CA TYR A 583 4.51 -20.58 -12.80
C TYR A 583 4.98 -22.03 -12.57
N CYS A 584 4.07 -22.98 -12.83
CA CYS A 584 4.31 -24.40 -12.72
C CYS A 584 4.52 -25.04 -14.10
N ARG A 585 5.53 -25.91 -14.19
CA ARG A 585 5.80 -26.73 -15.38
C ARG A 585 6.26 -28.11 -14.95
N ASN A 586 5.47 -29.15 -15.21
CA ASN A 586 5.80 -30.54 -14.85
C ASN A 586 6.23 -30.70 -13.38
N GLY A 587 5.52 -30.06 -12.45
CA GLY A 587 5.86 -30.08 -11.01
C GLY A 587 7.00 -29.14 -10.60
N GLN A 588 7.70 -28.52 -11.54
CA GLN A 588 8.73 -27.54 -11.24
C GLN A 588 8.13 -26.15 -10.99
N THR A 589 8.60 -25.52 -9.93
CA THR A 589 8.30 -24.16 -9.51
C THR A 589 9.31 -23.22 -10.14
N VAL A 590 8.87 -22.37 -11.07
CA VAL A 590 9.75 -21.46 -11.81
C VAL A 590 9.51 -20.03 -11.35
N VAL A 591 10.55 -19.38 -10.82
CA VAL A 591 10.47 -18.02 -10.28
C VAL A 591 11.47 -17.10 -11.02
N PRO A 592 11.01 -16.19 -11.90
CA PRO A 592 11.88 -15.27 -12.62
C PRO A 592 12.40 -14.15 -11.71
N HIS A 593 13.47 -13.45 -12.11
CA HIS A 593 14.12 -12.39 -11.33
C HIS A 593 14.28 -11.08 -12.12
N ASN A 594 14.71 -10.00 -11.45
CA ASN A 594 14.86 -8.62 -11.95
C ASN A 594 16.23 -8.30 -12.65
N MET A 595 17.03 -9.31 -13.06
CA MET A 595 18.36 -9.11 -13.67
C MET A 595 18.37 -9.38 -15.18
N PRO A 596 18.63 -8.38 -16.03
CA PRO A 596 18.61 -8.54 -17.49
C PRO A 596 19.67 -9.50 -18.03
N ASN A 597 19.38 -10.09 -19.18
CA ASN A 597 20.36 -10.88 -19.92
C ASN A 597 21.45 -9.95 -20.48
N GLY A 598 22.73 -10.30 -20.30
CA GLY A 598 23.86 -9.50 -20.77
C GLY A 598 24.14 -8.27 -19.91
N THR A 599 23.77 -8.29 -18.63
CA THR A 599 24.06 -7.18 -17.70
C THR A 599 25.56 -6.92 -17.62
N LEU A 600 26.01 -5.71 -17.97
CA LEU A 600 27.42 -5.31 -17.88
C LEU A 600 27.84 -5.12 -16.43
N ILE A 601 28.73 -5.98 -15.95
CA ILE A 601 29.21 -5.97 -14.57
C ILE A 601 30.69 -5.55 -14.44
N ARG A 602 31.44 -5.53 -15.54
CA ARG A 602 32.84 -5.08 -15.58
C ARG A 602 33.09 -4.23 -16.82
N SER A 603 33.74 -3.08 -16.64
CA SER A 603 34.27 -2.20 -17.69
C SER A 603 35.19 -1.17 -17.05
N LYS A 604 36.11 -0.60 -17.82
CA LYS A 604 37.03 0.48 -17.42
C LYS A 604 36.33 1.68 -16.78
N HIS A 605 35.08 1.93 -17.17
CA HIS A 605 34.30 3.09 -16.74
C HIS A 605 33.41 2.80 -15.52
N LEU A 606 33.37 1.55 -15.04
CA LEU A 606 32.55 1.15 -13.91
C LEU A 606 33.37 1.19 -12.60
N GLY A 607 32.73 1.67 -11.53
CA GLY A 607 33.28 1.61 -10.18
C GLY A 607 33.02 0.27 -9.51
N ASP A 608 33.12 0.23 -8.18
CA ASP A 608 32.64 -0.93 -7.41
C ASP A 608 31.11 -1.00 -7.52
N LEU A 609 30.59 -2.20 -7.80
CA LEU A 609 29.17 -2.43 -8.06
C LEU A 609 28.60 -3.50 -7.14
N ARG A 610 27.34 -3.30 -6.77
CA ARG A 610 26.49 -4.31 -6.13
C ARG A 610 25.16 -4.37 -6.89
N PHE A 611 24.87 -5.52 -7.47
CA PHE A 611 23.57 -5.80 -8.07
C PHE A 611 22.72 -6.58 -7.08
N ARG A 612 21.51 -6.11 -6.78
CA ARG A 612 20.53 -6.84 -5.97
C ARG A 612 19.56 -7.57 -6.90
N VAL A 613 19.43 -8.87 -6.70
CA VAL A 613 18.58 -9.75 -7.51
C VAL A 613 17.32 -10.08 -6.71
N ASN A 614 16.16 -9.77 -7.28
CA ASN A 614 14.86 -9.94 -6.65
C ASN A 614 13.96 -10.77 -7.56
N TYR A 615 13.08 -11.56 -6.95
CA TYR A 615 12.30 -12.59 -7.63
C TYR A 615 10.84 -12.18 -7.74
N ARG A 616 10.26 -12.36 -8.91
CA ARG A 616 8.93 -11.85 -9.26
C ARG A 616 7.87 -12.48 -8.35
N LEU A 617 7.08 -11.64 -7.69
CA LEU A 617 6.01 -12.00 -6.74
C LEU A 617 6.48 -12.74 -5.47
N PHE A 618 7.78 -12.80 -5.19
CA PHE A 618 8.29 -13.47 -4.00
C PHE A 618 9.05 -12.51 -3.09
N SER A 619 8.65 -12.44 -1.82
CA SER A 619 9.48 -11.86 -0.76
C SER A 619 10.65 -12.79 -0.45
N GLU A 620 11.68 -12.25 0.20
CA GLU A 620 12.82 -13.07 0.63
C GLU A 620 12.40 -14.18 1.61
N ASP A 621 11.44 -13.90 2.49
CA ASP A 621 10.86 -14.91 3.39
C ASP A 621 10.08 -15.99 2.64
N GLN A 622 9.34 -15.63 1.59
CA GLN A 622 8.66 -16.60 0.74
C GLN A 622 9.66 -17.48 -0.02
N LEU A 623 10.77 -16.92 -0.52
CA LEU A 623 11.84 -17.70 -1.16
C LEU A 623 12.51 -18.66 -0.17
N ARG A 624 12.71 -18.25 1.09
CA ARG A 624 13.25 -19.13 2.15
C ARG A 624 12.33 -20.33 2.36
N HIS A 625 11.03 -20.11 2.51
CA HIS A 625 10.06 -21.19 2.70
C HIS A 625 9.97 -22.08 1.46
N LEU A 626 9.95 -21.49 0.25
CA LEU A 626 9.96 -22.27 -0.98
C LEU A 626 11.19 -23.19 -1.05
N ARG A 627 12.39 -22.68 -0.74
CA ARG A 627 13.62 -23.49 -0.73
C ARG A 627 13.61 -24.57 0.34
N GLU A 628 13.09 -24.28 1.53
CA GLU A 628 13.01 -25.23 2.65
C GLU A 628 12.02 -26.36 2.40
N PHE A 629 10.90 -26.08 1.71
CA PHE A 629 9.88 -27.08 1.40
C PHE A 629 10.07 -27.78 0.05
N SER A 630 10.97 -27.32 -0.81
CA SER A 630 11.32 -28.00 -2.06
C SER A 630 12.45 -29.01 -1.84
N GLU A 631 12.45 -30.11 -2.59
CA GLU A 631 13.51 -31.13 -2.49
C GLU A 631 14.84 -30.63 -3.05
N ASP A 632 14.77 -29.94 -4.20
CA ASP A 632 15.92 -29.29 -4.82
C ASP A 632 15.53 -27.94 -5.38
N CYS A 633 16.47 -26.99 -5.33
CA CYS A 633 16.35 -25.67 -5.93
C CYS A 633 17.66 -25.33 -6.62
N SER A 634 17.57 -24.96 -7.89
CA SER A 634 18.71 -24.69 -8.74
C SER A 634 18.56 -23.38 -9.52
N GLN A 635 19.69 -22.75 -9.81
CA GLN A 635 19.77 -21.55 -10.64
C GLN A 635 21.11 -21.53 -11.38
N SER A 636 21.09 -21.25 -12.69
CA SER A 636 22.29 -21.19 -13.51
C SER A 636 22.67 -19.76 -13.86
N MET A 637 23.99 -19.53 -13.99
CA MET A 637 24.57 -18.26 -14.37
C MET A 637 25.60 -18.47 -15.48
N LYS A 638 25.62 -17.54 -16.43
CA LYS A 638 26.63 -17.43 -17.48
C LYS A 638 27.33 -16.08 -17.36
N TYR A 639 28.64 -16.08 -17.51
CA TYR A 639 29.47 -14.87 -17.58
C TYR A 639 30.26 -14.88 -18.88
N ASP A 640 30.00 -13.92 -19.76
CA ASP A 640 30.76 -13.68 -20.98
C ASP A 640 31.75 -12.55 -20.73
N CYS A 641 33.01 -12.75 -21.12
CA CYS A 641 34.07 -11.80 -20.82
C CYS A 641 35.01 -11.56 -22.00
N GLN A 642 35.54 -10.34 -22.05
CA GLN A 642 36.64 -9.92 -22.92
C GLN A 642 37.72 -9.30 -22.03
N ASN A 643 38.76 -10.06 -21.69
CA ASN A 643 39.85 -9.63 -20.79
C ASN A 643 39.35 -9.10 -19.42
N ALA A 644 38.24 -9.64 -18.92
CA ALA A 644 37.61 -9.23 -17.67
C ALA A 644 37.52 -10.42 -16.69
N PRO A 645 38.52 -10.63 -15.82
CA PRO A 645 38.55 -11.77 -14.90
C PRO A 645 37.45 -11.67 -13.83
N LEU A 646 36.89 -12.81 -13.40
CA LEU A 646 35.97 -12.87 -12.25
C LEU A 646 36.74 -12.66 -10.94
N GLY A 647 37.95 -13.22 -10.85
CA GLY A 647 38.84 -12.99 -9.72
C GLY A 647 38.29 -13.48 -8.38
N PHE A 648 37.59 -14.61 -8.37
CA PHE A 648 37.04 -15.23 -7.16
C PHE A 648 38.10 -15.46 -6.07
N SER A 649 39.29 -15.97 -6.44
CA SER A 649 40.39 -16.21 -5.49
C SER A 649 40.93 -14.92 -4.85
N SER A 650 40.78 -13.79 -5.54
CA SER A 650 41.15 -12.46 -5.05
C SER A 650 39.96 -11.67 -4.49
N ARG A 651 38.79 -12.30 -4.35
CA ARG A 651 37.53 -11.68 -3.89
C ARG A 651 37.16 -10.41 -4.65
N LYS A 652 37.45 -10.38 -5.96
CA LYS A 652 37.02 -9.28 -6.85
C LYS A 652 35.58 -9.42 -7.30
N THR A 653 35.05 -10.63 -7.30
CA THR A 653 33.63 -10.93 -7.48
C THR A 653 33.20 -11.91 -6.40
N TRP A 654 32.02 -11.73 -5.83
CA TRP A 654 31.37 -12.72 -4.97
C TRP A 654 29.85 -12.57 -5.03
N PHE A 655 29.15 -13.57 -4.53
CA PHE A 655 27.70 -13.65 -4.54
C PHE A 655 27.15 -13.83 -3.13
N THR A 656 25.91 -13.41 -2.92
CA THR A 656 25.13 -13.80 -1.74
C THR A 656 23.88 -14.55 -2.18
N SER A 657 23.44 -15.48 -1.34
CA SER A 657 22.16 -16.17 -1.39
C SER A 657 21.28 -15.74 -0.21
N LEU A 658 20.14 -16.42 0.00
CA LEU A 658 19.29 -16.26 1.19
C LEU A 658 20.10 -16.42 2.48
N TYR A 659 19.63 -15.78 3.57
CA TYR A 659 20.34 -15.69 4.85
C TYR A 659 21.73 -15.02 4.75
N ASP A 660 21.91 -14.16 3.74
CA ASP A 660 23.19 -13.49 3.42
C ASP A 660 24.38 -14.46 3.28
N HIS A 661 24.10 -15.69 2.84
CA HIS A 661 25.13 -16.71 2.66
C HIS A 661 26.05 -16.32 1.48
N GLU A 662 27.28 -15.96 1.79
CA GLU A 662 28.29 -15.55 0.81
C GLU A 662 29.01 -16.73 0.17
N PHE A 663 29.25 -16.67 -1.14
CA PHE A 663 30.07 -17.66 -1.86
C PHE A 663 30.83 -17.06 -3.06
N THR A 664 31.94 -17.70 -3.43
CA THR A 664 32.86 -17.23 -4.50
C THR A 664 33.09 -18.34 -5.54
N ARG A 665 32.01 -18.93 -6.06
CA ARG A 665 32.10 -20.06 -6.99
C ARG A 665 30.92 -20.13 -7.93
N LEU A 666 31.18 -20.71 -9.10
CA LEU A 666 30.17 -21.15 -10.08
C LEU A 666 30.06 -22.69 -10.14
N MET A 667 30.82 -23.43 -9.31
CA MET A 667 30.77 -24.90 -9.20
C MET A 667 30.94 -25.35 -7.73
N ASN A 668 31.39 -26.58 -7.48
CA ASN A 668 31.40 -27.24 -6.16
C ASN A 668 32.42 -26.67 -5.17
N SER A 669 33.55 -26.15 -5.65
CA SER A 669 34.63 -25.60 -4.81
C SER A 669 34.79 -24.08 -4.99
N ASP A 670 35.15 -23.39 -3.91
CA ASP A 670 35.46 -21.96 -3.94
C ASP A 670 36.53 -21.64 -4.99
N GLY A 671 36.34 -20.55 -5.72
CA GLY A 671 37.25 -20.11 -6.77
C GLY A 671 37.17 -20.89 -8.08
N THR A 672 36.15 -21.76 -8.28
CA THR A 672 36.05 -22.60 -9.49
C THR A 672 34.79 -22.34 -10.31
N CYS A 673 34.91 -22.56 -11.62
CA CYS A 673 33.84 -22.49 -12.62
C CYS A 673 33.61 -23.86 -13.29
N GLN A 674 32.45 -24.05 -13.93
CA GLN A 674 32.08 -25.32 -14.58
C GLN A 674 32.89 -25.57 -15.86
N CYS A 675 33.28 -26.84 -16.08
CA CYS A 675 34.20 -27.22 -17.15
C CYS A 675 33.53 -27.17 -18.54
N VAL A 676 34.25 -26.60 -19.51
CA VAL A 676 33.97 -26.82 -20.94
C VAL A 676 35.05 -27.77 -21.46
N SER A 677 34.67 -28.91 -22.04
CA SER A 677 35.60 -29.87 -22.68
C SER A 677 36.68 -30.51 -21.77
N GLY A 678 36.40 -30.73 -20.48
CA GLY A 678 37.21 -31.60 -19.61
C GLY A 678 38.45 -30.99 -18.96
N GLN A 679 38.72 -29.69 -19.14
CA GLN A 679 39.67 -28.94 -18.30
C GLN A 679 38.91 -28.27 -17.15
N CYS A 680 39.27 -28.64 -15.91
CA CYS A 680 38.50 -28.28 -14.72
C CYS A 680 39.39 -27.56 -13.69
N GLY A 681 38.84 -26.53 -13.03
CA GLY A 681 39.38 -25.96 -11.79
C GLY A 681 39.80 -24.48 -11.81
N LYS A 682 39.82 -23.80 -12.98
CA LYS A 682 40.00 -22.35 -13.08
C LYS A 682 38.95 -21.76 -14.02
N CYS A 683 38.48 -20.55 -13.72
CA CYS A 683 37.54 -19.85 -14.57
C CYS A 683 38.23 -19.40 -15.87
N ASN A 684 37.56 -19.61 -17.01
CA ASN A 684 38.10 -19.30 -18.32
C ASN A 684 38.39 -17.80 -18.44
N CYS A 685 37.50 -16.96 -17.89
CA CYS A 685 37.65 -15.52 -17.91
C CYS A 685 38.85 -15.01 -17.10
N ASP A 686 39.33 -15.79 -16.13
CA ASP A 686 40.52 -15.45 -15.36
C ASP A 686 41.82 -15.63 -16.17
N ALA A 687 41.78 -16.35 -17.30
CA ALA A 687 42.92 -16.55 -18.19
C ALA A 687 43.08 -15.43 -19.25
N GLY A 688 42.10 -14.54 -19.38
CA GLY A 688 42.05 -13.48 -20.40
C GLY A 688 41.55 -13.95 -21.78
N GLY A 689 41.43 -13.03 -22.73
CA GLY A 689 40.83 -13.28 -24.05
C GLY A 689 39.31 -13.08 -24.08
N VAL A 690 38.66 -13.59 -25.13
CA VAL A 690 37.19 -13.61 -25.27
C VAL A 690 36.70 -15.02 -24.95
N THR A 691 36.12 -15.22 -23.76
CA THR A 691 35.73 -16.53 -23.26
C THR A 691 34.42 -16.45 -22.46
N SER A 692 33.94 -17.59 -21.98
CA SER A 692 32.73 -17.67 -21.15
C SER A 692 32.93 -18.63 -19.98
N ASP A 693 32.35 -18.29 -18.85
CA ASP A 693 32.20 -19.13 -17.68
C ASP A 693 30.72 -19.45 -17.44
N TYR A 694 30.47 -20.67 -16.95
CA TYR A 694 29.12 -21.15 -16.65
C TYR A 694 29.11 -21.82 -15.28
N GLY A 695 27.95 -21.81 -14.63
CA GLY A 695 27.74 -22.50 -13.37
C GLY A 695 26.28 -22.72 -13.04
N THR A 696 26.02 -23.78 -12.26
CA THR A 696 24.71 -24.06 -11.68
C THR A 696 24.83 -24.11 -10.16
N MET A 697 24.08 -23.24 -9.50
CA MET A 697 24.03 -23.11 -8.05
C MET A 697 22.84 -23.88 -7.52
N ASN A 698 23.09 -24.71 -6.50
CA ASN A 698 22.07 -25.55 -5.85
C ASN A 698 22.10 -25.35 -4.32
N GLY A 699 21.03 -25.76 -3.66
CA GLY A 699 20.93 -25.79 -2.21
C GLY A 699 21.13 -24.41 -1.58
N VAL A 700 22.10 -24.25 -0.68
CA VAL A 700 22.34 -22.98 0.03
C VAL A 700 22.80 -21.83 -0.88
N ASN A 701 23.32 -22.11 -2.07
CA ASN A 701 23.82 -21.09 -2.99
C ASN A 701 22.75 -20.59 -3.99
N ALA A 702 21.54 -21.13 -3.95
CA ALA A 702 20.42 -20.68 -4.76
C ALA A 702 19.24 -20.27 -3.85
N PRO A 703 18.45 -19.25 -4.24
CA PRO A 703 18.71 -18.27 -5.31
C PRO A 703 19.87 -17.31 -5.02
N ILE A 704 20.48 -16.74 -6.08
CA ILE A 704 21.38 -15.59 -5.96
C ILE A 704 20.54 -14.34 -5.62
N THR A 705 20.91 -13.64 -4.54
CA THR A 705 20.23 -12.43 -4.04
C THR A 705 21.07 -11.16 -4.24
N SER A 706 22.40 -11.27 -4.33
CA SER A 706 23.26 -10.16 -4.77
C SER A 706 24.53 -10.63 -5.45
N ILE A 707 25.02 -9.80 -6.37
CA ILE A 707 26.30 -9.95 -7.07
C ILE A 707 27.15 -8.73 -6.75
N TYR A 708 28.34 -8.96 -6.21
CA TYR A 708 29.29 -7.92 -5.83
C TYR A 708 30.49 -7.97 -6.75
N VAL A 709 30.92 -6.81 -7.25
CA VAL A 709 32.02 -6.68 -8.18
C VAL A 709 32.87 -5.48 -7.81
N LEU A 710 34.12 -5.72 -7.44
CA LEU A 710 35.10 -4.67 -7.21
C LEU A 710 35.72 -4.25 -8.54
N ASN A 711 35.97 -2.96 -8.67
CA ASN A 711 36.62 -2.37 -9.82
C ASN A 711 38.01 -2.98 -10.01
N ASP A 712 38.30 -3.37 -11.25
CA ASP A 712 39.61 -3.80 -11.70
C ASP A 712 39.96 -2.95 -12.91
N ALA A 713 41.12 -2.29 -12.89
CA ALA A 713 41.53 -1.33 -13.93
C ALA A 713 41.96 -2.01 -15.24
N THR A 714 41.30 -3.11 -15.62
CA THR A 714 41.51 -3.78 -16.91
C THR A 714 40.71 -3.07 -18.00
N ASP A 715 41.24 -2.99 -19.23
CA ASP A 715 40.53 -2.43 -20.40
C ASP A 715 39.46 -3.41 -20.96
N GLY A 716 38.97 -4.35 -20.15
CA GLY A 716 38.09 -5.45 -20.56
C GLY A 716 36.63 -5.26 -20.15
N GLU A 717 35.72 -5.97 -20.82
CA GLU A 717 34.28 -5.95 -20.54
C GLU A 717 33.77 -7.33 -20.11
N GLY A 718 32.80 -7.35 -19.20
CA GLY A 718 32.22 -8.60 -18.70
C GLY A 718 30.72 -8.46 -18.47
N VAL A 719 29.94 -9.37 -19.04
CA VAL A 719 28.47 -9.39 -18.97
C VAL A 719 27.94 -10.68 -18.35
N VAL A 720 26.85 -10.58 -17.59
CA VAL A 720 26.22 -11.70 -16.90
C VAL A 720 24.83 -11.99 -17.46
N ALA A 721 24.50 -13.27 -17.52
CA ALA A 721 23.15 -13.79 -17.70
C ALA A 721 22.80 -14.74 -16.54
N LEU A 722 21.59 -14.62 -16.00
CA LEU A 722 21.09 -15.43 -14.90
C LEU A 722 19.77 -16.09 -15.33
N THR A 723 19.57 -17.36 -14.98
CA THR A 723 18.31 -18.07 -15.23
C THR A 723 17.30 -17.84 -14.09
N PRO A 724 16.00 -18.09 -14.31
CA PRO A 724 15.04 -18.18 -13.21
C PRO A 724 15.48 -19.19 -12.13
N LEU A 725 15.02 -18.98 -10.91
CA LEU A 725 15.10 -20.00 -9.86
C LEU A 725 14.12 -21.14 -10.21
N VAL A 726 14.60 -22.37 -10.21
CA VAL A 726 13.78 -23.56 -10.47
C VAL A 726 13.86 -24.49 -9.27
N CYS A 727 12.73 -24.73 -8.63
CA CYS A 727 12.60 -25.64 -7.49
C CYS A 727 11.70 -26.84 -7.83
N SER A 728 12.04 -28.03 -7.36
CA SER A 728 11.31 -29.27 -7.65
C SER A 728 11.21 -30.18 -6.43
N GLY A 729 10.20 -31.04 -6.43
CA GLY A 729 9.90 -31.98 -5.34
C GLY A 729 9.47 -31.28 -4.06
N SER A 730 9.07 -32.07 -3.06
CA SER A 730 8.65 -31.58 -1.76
C SER A 730 9.43 -32.28 -0.64
N ALA A 731 10.22 -31.52 0.12
CA ALA A 731 11.14 -32.04 1.13
C ALA A 731 10.45 -32.93 2.18
N GLY A 732 9.18 -32.68 2.51
CA GLY A 732 8.38 -33.47 3.46
C GLY A 732 7.66 -34.70 2.88
N ARG A 733 7.61 -34.86 1.54
CA ARG A 733 6.96 -36.01 0.85
C ARG A 733 7.96 -36.93 0.15
N ALA A 734 9.24 -36.59 0.17
CA ALA A 734 10.30 -37.47 -0.28
C ALA A 734 10.28 -38.80 0.48
N GLN A 735 10.75 -39.88 -0.15
CA GLN A 735 10.77 -41.23 0.46
C GLN A 735 11.55 -41.26 1.78
N THR A 736 12.55 -40.39 1.93
CA THR A 736 13.38 -40.24 3.14
C THR A 736 12.62 -39.69 4.35
N HIS A 737 11.48 -39.01 4.13
CA HIS A 737 10.67 -38.40 5.17
C HIS A 737 9.29 -39.07 5.35
N THR A 738 9.07 -40.21 4.69
CA THR A 738 7.82 -40.98 4.78
C THR A 738 8.01 -42.26 5.59
N ALA A 739 7.13 -42.51 6.56
CA ALA A 739 7.11 -43.76 7.33
C ALA A 739 5.81 -44.55 7.08
N THR A 740 5.91 -45.88 7.03
CA THR A 740 4.73 -46.77 6.93
C THR A 740 4.69 -47.71 8.13
N PHE A 741 3.67 -47.54 8.97
CA PHE A 741 3.42 -48.42 10.11
C PHE A 741 2.54 -49.59 9.66
N ARG A 742 3.08 -50.82 9.78
CA ARG A 742 2.37 -52.05 9.39
C ARG A 742 1.65 -52.74 10.56
N ASN A 743 1.91 -52.31 11.80
CA ASN A 743 1.37 -52.92 13.02
C ASN A 743 0.76 -51.84 13.93
N ARG A 744 -0.37 -52.16 14.58
CA ARG A 744 -1.13 -51.26 15.46
C ARG A 744 -0.39 -50.85 16.74
N ALA A 745 0.64 -51.60 17.13
CA ALA A 745 1.46 -51.30 18.31
C ALA A 745 2.60 -50.29 18.04
N ASN A 746 2.75 -49.82 16.80
CA ASN A 746 3.84 -48.92 16.42
C ASN A 746 3.31 -47.49 16.26
N SER A 747 3.83 -46.56 17.07
CA SER A 747 3.65 -45.11 16.92
C SER A 747 4.94 -44.47 16.41
N LEU A 748 4.85 -43.26 15.86
CA LEU A 748 6.03 -42.43 15.63
C LEU A 748 6.53 -41.90 16.97
N ALA A 749 7.66 -42.41 17.45
CA ALA A 749 8.31 -41.89 18.65
C ALA A 749 9.01 -40.57 18.31
N LEU A 750 8.47 -39.46 18.79
CA LEU A 750 9.23 -38.20 18.85
C LEU A 750 10.18 -38.28 20.04
N GLY A 751 11.32 -37.59 19.96
CA GLY A 751 12.17 -37.38 21.13
C GLY A 751 11.45 -36.56 22.21
N ASP A 752 12.21 -36.03 23.16
CA ASP A 752 11.66 -35.10 24.16
C ASP A 752 10.95 -33.92 23.46
N TRP A 753 9.74 -33.60 23.91
CA TRP A 753 8.89 -32.61 23.26
C TRP A 753 9.37 -31.17 23.57
N TYR A 754 10.27 -30.64 22.74
CA TYR A 754 10.74 -29.25 22.79
C TYR A 754 10.32 -28.41 21.56
N ILE A 755 9.46 -28.97 20.69
CA ILE A 755 9.16 -28.42 19.36
C ILE A 755 8.03 -27.37 19.44
N ARG A 756 8.21 -26.23 18.75
CA ARG A 756 7.22 -25.13 18.71
C ARG A 756 6.00 -25.42 17.83
N SER A 757 6.17 -26.24 16.79
CA SER A 757 5.07 -26.65 15.90
C SER A 757 5.33 -28.00 15.24
N LEU A 758 4.29 -28.82 15.13
CA LEU A 758 4.32 -30.11 14.45
C LEU A 758 3.28 -30.10 13.32
N SER A 759 3.69 -30.46 12.11
CA SER A 759 2.80 -30.64 10.96
C SER A 759 3.08 -31.98 10.30
N PHE A 760 2.04 -32.75 10.01
CA PHE A 760 2.17 -34.02 9.30
C PHE A 760 0.88 -34.37 8.56
N GLU A 761 1.04 -35.20 7.53
CA GLU A 761 -0.04 -35.81 6.77
C GLU A 761 -0.03 -37.31 7.03
N PHE A 762 -1.20 -37.91 7.22
CA PHE A 762 -1.27 -39.37 7.35
C PHE A 762 -2.49 -39.93 6.63
N ARG A 763 -2.37 -41.22 6.28
CA ARG A 763 -3.47 -42.02 5.77
C ARG A 763 -3.57 -43.33 6.54
N THR A 764 -4.77 -43.74 6.93
CA THR A 764 -4.98 -44.98 7.66
C THR A 764 -6.35 -45.59 7.36
N PHE A 765 -6.45 -46.92 7.50
CA PHE A 765 -7.72 -47.66 7.43
C PHE A 765 -8.25 -48.00 8.83
N GLU A 766 -7.44 -47.74 9.85
CA GLU A 766 -7.69 -48.10 11.24
C GLU A 766 -8.41 -46.97 11.98
N ASN A 767 -9.37 -47.32 12.84
CA ASN A 767 -10.23 -46.36 13.55
C ASN A 767 -9.80 -46.15 15.03
N GLY A 768 -8.61 -46.59 15.41
CA GLY A 768 -8.14 -46.64 16.80
C GLY A 768 -6.65 -46.91 16.87
N LEU A 769 -5.81 -45.86 16.89
CA LEU A 769 -4.35 -45.99 16.96
C LEU A 769 -3.65 -44.74 17.51
N THR A 770 -2.55 -44.94 18.24
CA THR A 770 -1.61 -43.86 18.58
C THR A 770 -0.74 -43.56 17.37
N ILE A 771 -0.88 -42.36 16.79
CA ILE A 771 -0.13 -41.94 15.60
C ILE A 771 1.27 -41.47 16.02
N ILE A 772 1.35 -40.67 17.09
CA ILE A 772 2.59 -40.05 17.57
C ILE A 772 2.64 -40.14 19.09
N SER A 773 3.80 -40.45 19.64
CA SER A 773 4.07 -40.41 21.08
C SER A 773 5.44 -39.80 21.35
N SER A 774 5.58 -38.91 22.31
CA SER A 774 6.89 -38.41 22.74
C SER A 774 7.59 -39.38 23.69
N GLY A 775 8.92 -39.36 23.68
CA GLY A 775 9.74 -40.24 24.53
C GLY A 775 9.58 -39.98 26.04
N ASP A 776 9.14 -38.78 26.41
CA ASP A 776 8.85 -38.37 27.80
C ASP A 776 7.41 -38.70 28.25
N GLY A 777 6.56 -39.20 27.35
CA GLY A 777 5.17 -39.57 27.62
C GLY A 777 4.22 -38.40 27.86
N ASN A 778 4.69 -37.16 27.67
CA ASN A 778 3.90 -35.95 27.89
C ASN A 778 3.11 -35.50 26.66
N PHE A 779 3.34 -36.10 25.49
CA PHE A 779 2.65 -35.80 24.25
C PHE A 779 2.24 -37.10 23.57
N GLU A 780 0.94 -37.30 23.37
CA GLU A 780 0.40 -38.42 22.63
C GLU A 780 -0.73 -37.97 21.70
N LEU A 781 -0.73 -38.46 20.48
CA LEU A 781 -1.74 -38.13 19.48
C LEU A 781 -2.43 -39.41 19.03
N GLU A 782 -3.68 -39.55 19.43
CA GLU A 782 -4.47 -40.77 19.27
C GLU A 782 -5.65 -40.53 18.33
N LEU A 783 -5.82 -41.40 17.33
CA LEU A 783 -7.01 -41.46 16.52
C LEU A 783 -8.06 -42.32 17.21
N GLN A 784 -9.20 -41.74 17.58
CA GLN A 784 -10.35 -42.44 18.14
C GLN A 784 -11.59 -42.24 17.25
N GLY A 785 -11.92 -43.26 16.46
CA GLY A 785 -13.03 -43.20 15.51
C GLY A 785 -12.73 -42.27 14.32
N ARG A 786 -13.39 -41.10 14.31
CA ARG A 786 -13.18 -39.99 13.34
C ARG A 786 -12.57 -38.75 14.00
N SER A 787 -12.29 -38.83 15.30
CA SER A 787 -11.76 -37.73 16.08
C SER A 787 -10.31 -37.99 16.42
N ILE A 788 -9.51 -36.93 16.47
CA ILE A 788 -8.09 -37.03 16.79
C ILE A 788 -7.90 -36.37 18.14
N ASN A 789 -7.48 -37.12 19.15
CA ASN A 789 -7.26 -36.61 20.49
C ASN A 789 -5.78 -36.34 20.69
N LEU A 790 -5.50 -35.13 21.14
CA LEU A 790 -4.18 -34.69 21.57
C LEU A 790 -4.13 -34.72 23.10
N LEU A 791 -3.29 -35.59 23.63
CA LEU A 791 -2.98 -35.72 25.04
C LEU A 791 -1.68 -34.98 25.31
N ILE A 792 -1.75 -33.88 26.06
CA ILE A 792 -0.56 -33.15 26.52
C ILE A 792 -0.58 -33.06 28.04
N ASP A 793 0.41 -33.63 28.71
CA ASP A 793 0.50 -33.83 30.16
C ASP A 793 -0.76 -34.54 30.72
N SER A 794 -1.77 -33.77 31.11
CA SER A 794 -3.06 -34.23 31.66
C SER A 794 -4.27 -33.68 30.88
N LEU A 795 -4.02 -32.97 29.78
CA LEU A 795 -5.03 -32.25 29.01
C LEU A 795 -5.36 -33.07 27.77
N ASN A 796 -6.64 -33.38 27.60
CA ASN A 796 -7.15 -34.09 26.43
C ASN A 796 -7.92 -33.10 25.55
N ILE A 797 -7.37 -32.81 24.38
CA ILE A 797 -7.95 -31.90 23.39
C ILE A 797 -8.40 -32.72 22.20
N THR A 798 -9.69 -32.72 21.90
CA THR A 798 -10.18 -33.29 20.64
C THR A 798 -9.92 -32.30 19.51
N LEU A 799 -9.03 -32.67 18.59
CA LEU A 799 -8.75 -31.99 17.33
C LEU A 799 -9.80 -32.40 16.28
N THR A 800 -10.26 -31.42 15.51
CA THR A 800 -11.10 -31.66 14.34
C THR A 800 -10.20 -31.89 13.12
N PRO A 801 -10.06 -33.12 12.60
CA PRO A 801 -9.24 -33.36 11.40
C PRO A 801 -9.80 -32.60 10.21
N GLN A 802 -8.93 -31.95 9.44
CA GLN A 802 -9.28 -31.30 8.19
C GLN A 802 -8.65 -32.11 7.04
N SER A 803 -9.46 -32.55 6.09
CA SER A 803 -8.98 -33.24 4.89
C SER A 803 -8.81 -32.22 3.75
N ARG A 804 -7.68 -32.29 3.02
CA ARG A 804 -7.45 -31.50 1.80
C ARG A 804 -8.37 -31.93 0.63
N TYR A 805 -9.01 -33.08 0.76
CA TYR A 805 -9.96 -33.65 -0.19
C TYR A 805 -11.27 -33.92 0.55
N GLU A 806 -12.40 -33.50 -0.01
CA GLU A 806 -13.70 -34.03 0.45
C GLU A 806 -13.68 -35.57 0.35
N LEU A 807 -14.25 -36.23 1.34
CA LEU A 807 -14.47 -37.68 1.40
C LEU A 807 -15.49 -38.11 0.33
N CYS A 808 -15.15 -37.98 -0.95
CA CYS A 808 -15.94 -38.57 -2.03
C CYS A 808 -15.60 -40.07 -2.16
N ASN A 809 -16.52 -40.89 -1.64
CA ASN A 809 -16.81 -42.26 -2.08
C ASN A 809 -15.61 -43.15 -2.49
N LEU A 810 -14.73 -43.45 -1.55
CA LEU A 810 -13.98 -44.71 -1.58
C LEU A 810 -14.18 -45.42 -0.24
N ARG A 811 -14.70 -46.64 -0.30
CA ARG A 811 -14.75 -47.53 0.87
C ARG A 811 -13.32 -47.63 1.44
N THR A 812 -13.21 -47.24 2.71
CA THR A 812 -12.08 -47.46 3.64
C THR A 812 -10.76 -46.75 3.30
N THR A 813 -10.60 -45.45 3.55
CA THR A 813 -9.29 -44.82 3.90
C THR A 813 -9.54 -43.45 4.52
N GLN A 814 -9.02 -43.18 5.72
CA GLN A 814 -9.00 -41.85 6.34
C GLN A 814 -7.71 -41.13 5.93
N GLN A 815 -7.80 -39.90 5.41
CA GLN A 815 -6.67 -39.00 5.13
C GLN A 815 -6.87 -37.68 5.89
N ALA A 816 -5.87 -37.21 6.61
CA ALA A 816 -5.95 -35.94 7.34
C ALA A 816 -4.60 -35.21 7.38
N VAL A 817 -4.67 -33.88 7.39
CA VAL A 817 -3.55 -32.97 7.63
C VAL A 817 -3.72 -32.38 9.04
N ILE A 818 -2.68 -32.48 9.88
CA ILE A 818 -2.72 -31.92 11.23
C ILE A 818 -1.60 -30.90 11.38
N LEU A 819 -1.93 -29.75 11.96
CA LEU A 819 -0.98 -28.74 12.39
C LEU A 819 -1.22 -28.42 13.87
N ILE A 820 -0.19 -28.62 14.69
CA ILE A 820 -0.19 -28.29 16.13
C ILE A 820 0.85 -27.17 16.33
N LYS A 821 0.44 -26.04 16.91
CA LYS A 821 1.33 -24.95 17.32
C LYS A 821 1.27 -24.77 18.84
N THR A 822 2.42 -24.70 19.50
CA THR A 822 2.51 -24.32 20.92
C THR A 822 2.76 -22.81 21.03
N PHE A 823 1.83 -22.09 21.64
CA PHE A 823 2.02 -20.66 21.92
C PHE A 823 2.91 -20.49 23.16
N SER A 824 4.12 -19.97 22.97
CA SER A 824 4.93 -19.46 24.08
C SER A 824 4.44 -18.05 24.43
N CYS A 825 3.64 -17.90 25.50
CA CYS A 825 3.43 -16.59 26.12
C CYS A 825 4.75 -16.11 26.73
N LEU A 826 5.46 -15.20 26.05
CA LEU A 826 6.58 -14.45 26.63
C LEU A 826 6.04 -13.43 27.64
N CYS A 827 5.78 -13.86 28.87
CA CYS A 827 5.77 -12.95 30.01
C CYS A 827 7.19 -12.89 30.57
N MET A 828 7.86 -11.74 30.41
CA MET A 828 9.09 -11.44 31.14
C MET A 828 8.84 -11.55 32.65
N CYS A 829 9.52 -12.46 33.35
CA CYS A 829 9.93 -12.24 34.73
C CYS A 829 11.00 -13.24 35.21
N ASN A 830 11.97 -12.68 35.91
CA ASN A 830 13.13 -13.33 36.52
C ASN A 830 12.75 -14.41 37.57
N HIS A 831 13.69 -15.36 37.72
CA HIS A 831 13.89 -16.34 38.80
C HIS A 831 13.25 -17.74 38.75
N ARG A 832 14.18 -18.72 38.85
CA ARG A 832 14.07 -20.17 39.06
C ARG A 832 12.91 -20.62 39.97
N ARG A 833 11.96 -21.38 39.41
CA ARG A 833 11.30 -22.60 39.96
C ARG A 833 10.35 -23.22 38.89
N PRO A 834 10.01 -24.53 38.98
CA PRO A 834 9.26 -25.23 37.94
C PRO A 834 7.78 -24.81 37.93
N PHE A 835 7.23 -24.56 36.73
CA PHE A 835 5.89 -24.04 36.49
C PHE A 835 4.84 -25.16 36.38
N HIS A 836 3.70 -24.99 37.06
CA HIS A 836 2.45 -25.72 36.84
C HIS A 836 1.62 -25.00 35.76
N ILE A 837 1.21 -25.73 34.71
CA ILE A 837 0.31 -25.25 33.66
C ILE A 837 -1.13 -25.36 34.18
N SER A 838 -1.72 -24.26 34.65
CA SER A 838 -3.16 -24.22 34.98
C SER A 838 -3.86 -22.90 34.62
N ARG A 839 -3.24 -22.03 33.81
CA ARG A 839 -3.84 -20.72 33.43
C ARG A 839 -3.63 -20.26 31.98
N CYS A 840 -3.47 -21.18 31.02
CA CYS A 840 -3.43 -20.85 29.58
C CYS A 840 -4.44 -21.66 28.78
N ALA A 841 -5.68 -21.77 29.28
CA ALA A 841 -6.79 -22.34 28.53
C ALA A 841 -7.83 -21.25 28.27
N GLN A 842 -7.49 -20.31 27.38
CA GLN A 842 -8.40 -19.41 26.65
C GLN A 842 -7.56 -18.51 25.73
N SER A 843 -7.11 -19.06 24.59
CA SER A 843 -6.78 -18.32 23.36
C SER A 843 -6.65 -19.29 22.20
#